data_AF-J0XTX1-F1
#
_entry.id   AF-J0XTX1-F1
#
_cell.length_a   1.000
_cell.length_b   1.000
_cell.length_c   1.000
_cell.angle_alpha   90.00
_cell.angle_beta   90.00
_cell.angle_gamma   90.00
#
_symmetry.space_group_name_H-M   'P 1'
#
loop_
_entity.id
_entity.type
_entity.pdbx_description
1 polymer ?
#
loop_
_entity_poly.entity_id
_entity_poly.type
_entity_poly.pdbx_seq_one_letter_code
_entity_poly.pdbx_strand_id
1 'polypeptide(L)'
;MLKSPYPFILLFMFMPFFGQAQISTIDSVELLEFAQKFGGLDSLNIPIPNSWNSSPNLASTEVWVPTNPASDWYGVDTDASGNVIRIDLSGLPLSMPITSYSLADFFFLEEIYLDSCGLLGSFPAAMFQGGQQALRVVDISNNTLFYDSSFYSINFSGQFGLEELYSHNTFITPSALFSFYPASAQNLRVLDISGNGFVGQLDMASAMSSLEVLKAKDNALTGIINASNATVLNLLDISNNAMTTSAHIEELLEDCPLSRLEASSAMNVAAGTTYPFPDPTPNFTPYSLHLDLSYNNFDGIANLDKLVDQATAVYINLSHNELDSVYPLQNSVNHLEYLDLSHNTIRCHLDNNFLAPYRELRELRLNNNFFYGQISSFPDNTAEFMEVLNLSGNLGLVGVFPLEDFLTAQDLNAPLTTFDISNCNFRKLQPTSGNVRNFSNLKRVGIDGNRFHFDDFFTLVRAVNAPQFTVHNNLPAGVTAPVSHYIPPYWNSGAGAGLLFDTLAAFTYGTGIDSAGVGGVRRRGTGKYVYLPSNVGFDPNLVNTVRWFRTKGLTLESLGGLASDGTPQGFDNTIFPVTATDTGFLAGPDIDHPNILRVGPLDSAAHSVWKYFAEVRHDSFPLKGFASRPKRLIVGNCFDSLGAPINCQQMLVQFQDTISAETKLALREELGVSLIDSCVCGSIELWEISDTSNQALVENVGRGTRNTASTTRGQAELLSADPNYQLLGPGGSGSAAAPNFAPSHPNNNPVLIGMIDAGIDYNNSSLQERIWVNTEDNDNNGIDDDGDCEPDNGWGWNYLDRNGNVYDDHGHGTAVASVLGGFSSPNILPNSNSNDDIAIVPYKYTNGTGAGSVFEAACALRQATDYADVLPSGDTARIRVVNASWGYYGEPCILLENTIKYAGSKEHLLLVTSAGNDGYNTANQKHWPSNSPFQEDPQESFNDNVLAVASLNPNNPDFLASYSNYSAMHIDLAADGQVDAFVPGQTTMQSQSGTSFAAPQVARAAAQLFDEFPDASACAVRNALLLASTKLQSDDSLKLSSGGRLHYQDARQILYNTIDRQTCSDNYVLSQERIYDSAHEEEHLLWLSPNPSQGQIRLQSLNGPLMVRILSLDGKVWQQLELQTSQTLDLSALPAGMYLIESRQNDRLQVQKWIKQ
;
A
#
# COMPACT_ATOMS: atom_id res chain seq x y z
N MET A 1 -54.54 13.40 26.01
CA MET A 1 -55.77 13.32 25.21
C MET A 1 -55.92 11.88 24.74
N LEU A 2 -57.16 11.37 24.83
CA LEU A 2 -57.70 10.00 24.67
C LEU A 2 -56.87 9.03 23.78
N LYS A 3 -56.31 7.92 24.29
CA LYS A 3 -56.88 6.61 24.77
C LYS A 3 -57.18 5.58 23.67
N SER A 4 -56.25 4.63 23.51
CA SER A 4 -56.51 3.16 23.45
C SER A 4 -56.94 2.68 24.87
N PRO A 5 -57.58 1.50 25.16
CA PRO A 5 -57.59 0.20 24.45
C PRO A 5 -58.93 -0.61 24.47
N TYR A 6 -58.90 -1.81 23.90
CA TYR A 6 -59.86 -2.93 24.05
C TYR A 6 -60.30 -3.20 25.50
N PRO A 7 -61.47 -3.84 25.74
CA PRO A 7 -61.42 -5.23 26.21
C PRO A 7 -62.56 -6.17 25.76
N PHE A 8 -62.29 -7.44 25.98
CA PHE A 8 -63.09 -8.66 25.78
C PHE A 8 -64.29 -8.82 26.77
N ILE A 9 -65.30 -9.61 26.35
CA ILE A 9 -66.22 -10.49 27.15
C ILE A 9 -67.69 -10.05 27.47
N LEU A 10 -68.61 -10.96 27.09
CA LEU A 10 -69.93 -11.40 27.65
C LEU A 10 -71.28 -10.92 27.05
N LEU A 11 -72.01 -11.94 26.56
CA LEU A 11 -73.39 -12.37 26.88
C LEU A 11 -74.45 -12.32 25.76
N PHE A 12 -74.74 -13.54 25.27
CA PHE A 12 -76.04 -14.09 24.87
C PHE A 12 -77.27 -13.20 25.18
N MET A 13 -78.04 -12.90 24.14
CA MET A 13 -79.48 -13.18 24.02
C MET A 13 -80.04 -12.31 22.89
N PHE A 14 -80.34 -12.91 21.75
CA PHE A 14 -81.58 -12.72 20.98
C PHE A 14 -81.49 -13.66 19.77
N MET A 15 -82.07 -14.86 19.91
CA MET A 15 -82.52 -15.60 18.73
C MET A 15 -83.64 -14.79 18.06
N PRO A 16 -83.59 -14.69 16.73
CA PRO A 16 -84.75 -15.04 15.93
C PRO A 16 -84.42 -16.31 15.15
N PHE A 17 -85.35 -17.26 15.20
CA PHE A 17 -85.46 -18.39 14.30
C PHE A 17 -85.20 -17.97 12.84
N PHE A 18 -84.12 -18.44 12.25
CA PHE A 18 -84.03 -18.70 10.81
C PHE A 18 -83.29 -20.03 10.63
N GLY A 19 -83.85 -20.87 9.76
CA GLY A 19 -83.52 -22.28 9.64
C GLY A 19 -82.06 -22.52 9.28
N GLN A 20 -81.59 -23.73 9.62
CA GLN A 20 -80.40 -24.33 9.05
C GLN A 20 -80.39 -24.05 7.55
N ALA A 21 -79.47 -23.21 7.08
CA ALA A 21 -79.11 -23.19 5.68
C ALA A 21 -78.66 -24.62 5.37
N GLN A 22 -79.47 -25.33 4.58
CA GLN A 22 -79.05 -26.60 4.04
C GLN A 22 -77.84 -26.34 3.15
N ILE A 23 -76.80 -27.13 3.43
CA ILE A 23 -75.63 -27.44 2.62
C ILE A 23 -75.91 -27.21 1.13
N SER A 24 -75.03 -26.50 0.41
CA SER A 24 -74.93 -26.68 -1.04
C SER A 24 -74.63 -28.17 -1.28
N THR A 25 -75.64 -28.95 -1.63
CA THR A 25 -75.47 -30.40 -1.93
C THR A 25 -74.52 -30.64 -3.09
N ILE A 26 -74.12 -29.58 -3.79
CA ILE A 26 -73.25 -29.57 -4.95
C ILE A 26 -71.78 -29.54 -4.47
N ASP A 27 -71.38 -28.54 -3.68
CA ASP A 27 -70.00 -28.40 -3.17
C ASP A 27 -69.56 -29.61 -2.32
N SER A 28 -70.46 -30.17 -1.51
CA SER A 28 -70.15 -31.37 -0.70
C SER A 28 -69.96 -32.62 -1.55
N VAL A 29 -70.62 -32.71 -2.72
CA VAL A 29 -70.42 -33.81 -3.67
C VAL A 29 -69.12 -33.59 -4.43
N GLU A 30 -68.86 -32.36 -4.88
CA GLU A 30 -67.64 -31.97 -5.59
C GLU A 30 -66.39 -32.15 -4.72
N LEU A 31 -66.41 -31.76 -3.45
CA LEU A 31 -65.26 -31.98 -2.56
C LEU A 31 -65.01 -33.45 -2.28
N LEU A 32 -66.06 -34.27 -2.21
CA LEU A 32 -65.91 -35.71 -2.02
C LEU A 32 -65.34 -36.37 -3.28
N GLU A 33 -65.77 -35.93 -4.47
CA GLU A 33 -65.17 -36.35 -5.74
C GLU A 33 -63.72 -35.89 -5.85
N PHE A 34 -63.43 -34.64 -5.49
CA PHE A 34 -62.08 -34.10 -5.37
C PHE A 34 -61.22 -34.98 -4.44
N ALA A 35 -61.74 -35.35 -3.26
CA ALA A 35 -61.07 -36.25 -2.32
C ALA A 35 -60.80 -37.64 -2.90
N GLN A 36 -61.77 -38.25 -3.57
CA GLN A 36 -61.64 -39.57 -4.20
C GLN A 36 -60.58 -39.54 -5.31
N LYS A 37 -60.54 -38.46 -6.09
CA LYS A 37 -59.61 -38.27 -7.22
C LYS A 37 -58.19 -37.92 -6.76
N PHE A 38 -58.06 -37.21 -5.63
CA PHE A 38 -56.78 -36.93 -4.96
C PHE A 38 -56.33 -38.03 -3.98
N GLY A 39 -57.13 -39.08 -3.76
CA GLY A 39 -56.71 -40.31 -3.05
C GLY A 39 -57.04 -40.38 -1.55
N GLY A 40 -57.94 -39.53 -1.05
CA GLY A 40 -58.41 -39.56 0.36
C GLY A 40 -59.45 -40.65 0.66
N LEU A 41 -60.18 -41.15 -0.36
CA LEU A 41 -61.26 -42.13 -0.23
C LEU A 41 -61.28 -43.11 -1.42
N ASP A 42 -61.66 -44.36 -1.19
CA ASP A 42 -61.91 -45.34 -2.25
C ASP A 42 -63.28 -45.14 -2.94
N SER A 43 -63.58 -45.98 -3.94
CA SER A 43 -64.85 -45.93 -4.70
C SER A 43 -66.11 -46.26 -3.87
N LEU A 44 -65.96 -46.61 -2.59
CA LEU A 44 -67.02 -46.86 -1.63
C LEU A 44 -67.09 -45.77 -0.54
N ASN A 45 -66.37 -44.66 -0.69
CA ASN A 45 -66.21 -43.60 0.32
C ASN A 45 -65.53 -44.09 1.62
N ILE A 46 -64.65 -45.09 1.53
CA ILE A 46 -63.89 -45.62 2.65
C ILE A 46 -62.46 -45.08 2.61
N PRO A 47 -61.89 -44.62 3.74
CA PRO A 47 -60.49 -44.21 3.82
C PRO A 47 -59.52 -45.30 3.34
N ILE A 48 -58.64 -44.97 2.39
CA ILE A 48 -57.60 -45.90 1.93
C ILE A 48 -56.52 -45.98 3.01
N PRO A 49 -56.16 -47.18 3.52
CA PRO A 49 -55.19 -47.33 4.58
C PRO A 49 -53.79 -47.09 3.99
N ASN A 50 -53.42 -45.81 3.96
CA ASN A 50 -52.09 -45.20 3.88
C ASN A 50 -52.19 -43.64 3.86
N SER A 51 -53.37 -43.05 3.64
CA SER A 51 -53.55 -41.60 3.47
C SER A 51 -54.46 -40.97 4.56
N TRP A 52 -53.83 -40.32 5.54
CA TRP A 52 -54.30 -39.14 6.32
C TRP A 52 -55.34 -39.39 7.41
N ASN A 53 -56.31 -40.27 7.18
CA ASN A 53 -57.32 -40.66 8.17
C ASN A 53 -56.78 -41.56 9.28
N SER A 54 -55.50 -41.93 9.22
CA SER A 54 -54.75 -42.65 10.26
C SER A 54 -53.78 -41.78 11.04
N SER A 55 -53.74 -40.46 10.78
CA SER A 55 -52.95 -39.53 11.59
C SER A 55 -53.50 -39.53 13.02
N PRO A 56 -52.68 -39.76 14.06
CA PRO A 56 -53.13 -39.83 15.45
C PRO A 56 -53.69 -38.50 16.01
N ASN A 57 -53.71 -37.44 15.18
CA ASN A 57 -54.05 -36.07 15.56
C ASN A 57 -55.38 -35.55 14.96
N LEU A 58 -56.10 -36.33 14.14
CA LEU A 58 -57.41 -35.92 13.59
C LEU A 58 -58.55 -36.64 14.32
N ALA A 59 -59.54 -35.88 14.80
CA ALA A 59 -60.73 -36.48 15.40
C ALA A 59 -61.61 -37.13 14.32
N SER A 60 -62.34 -38.20 14.64
CA SER A 60 -63.24 -38.88 13.67
C SER A 60 -64.34 -37.98 13.11
N THR A 61 -64.55 -36.80 13.69
CA THR A 61 -65.50 -35.76 13.26
C THR A 61 -64.94 -34.83 12.19
N GLU A 62 -63.62 -34.79 11.99
CA GLU A 62 -62.90 -33.90 11.06
C GLU A 62 -62.60 -34.57 9.70
N VAL A 63 -62.98 -35.85 9.56
CA VAL A 63 -62.85 -36.65 8.34
C VAL A 63 -63.90 -36.19 7.32
N TRP A 64 -63.50 -36.11 6.04
CA TRP A 64 -64.39 -35.72 4.94
C TRP A 64 -65.46 -36.78 4.70
N VAL A 65 -66.59 -36.67 5.40
CA VAL A 65 -67.72 -37.61 5.34
C VAL A 65 -68.96 -36.90 4.78
N PRO A 66 -69.64 -37.45 3.76
CA PRO A 66 -70.77 -36.79 3.09
C PRO A 66 -71.99 -36.48 3.95
N THR A 67 -72.05 -36.97 5.20
CA THR A 67 -73.14 -36.70 6.14
C THR A 67 -72.89 -35.47 7.03
N ASN A 68 -71.66 -34.96 7.06
CA ASN A 68 -71.29 -33.76 7.82
C ASN A 68 -71.26 -32.53 6.87
N PRO A 69 -71.53 -31.32 7.38
CA PRO A 69 -71.43 -30.11 6.58
C PRO A 69 -69.98 -29.79 6.17
N ALA A 70 -69.85 -29.11 5.02
CA ALA A 70 -68.65 -28.49 4.45
C ALA A 70 -67.62 -28.01 5.49
N SER A 71 -68.14 -27.17 6.38
CA SER A 71 -67.43 -26.42 7.41
C SER A 71 -66.78 -27.25 8.51
N ASP A 72 -67.14 -28.53 8.62
CA ASP A 72 -66.61 -29.42 9.67
C ASP A 72 -65.46 -30.29 9.14
N TRP A 73 -65.14 -30.20 7.85
CA TRP A 73 -64.11 -31.00 7.21
C TRP A 73 -62.73 -30.36 7.38
N TYR A 74 -61.72 -31.17 7.68
CA TYR A 74 -60.35 -30.70 7.87
C TYR A 74 -59.86 -29.93 6.65
N GLY A 75 -59.32 -28.73 6.88
CA GLY A 75 -58.74 -27.90 5.82
C GLY A 75 -59.77 -27.24 4.91
N VAL A 76 -61.05 -27.19 5.26
CA VAL A 76 -62.10 -26.58 4.44
C VAL A 76 -62.75 -25.44 5.20
N ASP A 77 -62.71 -24.23 4.64
CA ASP A 77 -63.49 -23.11 5.13
C ASP A 77 -64.64 -22.78 4.17
N THR A 78 -65.79 -22.43 4.74
CA THR A 78 -66.98 -22.04 3.98
C THR A 78 -67.44 -20.63 4.33
N ASP A 79 -68.11 -19.97 3.38
CA ASP A 79 -68.81 -18.72 3.65
C ASP A 79 -70.06 -18.92 4.55
N ALA A 80 -70.76 -17.82 4.87
CA ALA A 80 -71.98 -17.85 5.67
C ALA A 80 -73.16 -18.62 5.03
N SER A 81 -73.08 -18.93 3.73
CA SER A 81 -74.05 -19.72 2.98
C SER A 81 -73.67 -21.19 2.86
N GLY A 82 -72.48 -21.57 3.35
CA GLY A 82 -71.95 -22.93 3.30
C GLY A 82 -71.25 -23.28 1.98
N ASN A 83 -70.91 -22.29 1.15
CA ASN A 83 -70.11 -22.50 -0.06
C ASN A 83 -68.63 -22.58 0.29
N VAL A 84 -67.87 -23.44 -0.38
CA VAL A 84 -66.43 -23.63 -0.11
C VAL A 84 -65.62 -22.45 -0.66
N ILE A 85 -64.85 -21.79 0.21
CA ILE A 85 -64.03 -20.62 -0.14
C ILE A 85 -62.52 -20.86 0.04
N ARG A 86 -62.12 -21.80 0.90
CA ARG A 86 -60.70 -22.17 1.07
C ARG A 86 -60.54 -23.67 1.25
N ILE A 87 -59.52 -24.21 0.59
CA ILE A 87 -59.06 -25.60 0.76
C ILE A 87 -57.57 -25.57 1.13
N ASP A 88 -57.21 -26.05 2.31
CA ASP A 88 -55.85 -26.10 2.85
C ASP A 88 -55.47 -27.54 3.22
N LEU A 89 -54.66 -28.16 2.37
CA LEU A 89 -54.19 -29.54 2.52
C LEU A 89 -52.67 -29.60 2.74
N SER A 90 -52.05 -28.49 3.11
CA SER A 90 -50.61 -28.34 3.22
C SER A 90 -49.94 -29.43 4.07
N GLY A 91 -48.85 -29.99 3.55
CA GLY A 91 -48.04 -31.00 4.24
C GLY A 91 -48.66 -32.40 4.34
N LEU A 92 -49.84 -32.63 3.77
CA LEU A 92 -50.47 -33.95 3.80
C LEU A 92 -49.91 -34.85 2.67
N PRO A 93 -49.55 -36.12 2.93
CA PRO A 93 -48.86 -36.97 1.96
C PRO A 93 -49.80 -37.53 0.88
N LEU A 94 -50.20 -36.72 -0.11
CA LEU A 94 -51.14 -37.07 -1.20
C LEU A 94 -50.57 -38.19 -2.08
N SER A 95 -49.26 -38.14 -2.37
CA SER A 95 -48.42 -39.19 -2.99
C SER A 95 -48.97 -39.91 -4.24
N MET A 96 -49.86 -39.28 -5.04
CA MET A 96 -50.52 -39.93 -6.18
C MET A 96 -50.54 -39.04 -7.44
N PRO A 97 -50.60 -39.62 -8.67
CA PRO A 97 -50.70 -38.86 -9.90
C PRO A 97 -52.03 -38.09 -10.02
N ILE A 98 -51.98 -36.78 -10.25
CA ILE A 98 -53.18 -35.95 -10.46
C ILE A 98 -53.72 -36.18 -11.87
N THR A 99 -54.41 -37.30 -12.07
CA THR A 99 -54.99 -37.63 -13.38
C THR A 99 -56.48 -37.34 -13.36
N SER A 100 -56.91 -36.31 -14.10
CA SER A 100 -58.28 -36.09 -14.62
C SER A 100 -59.33 -35.31 -13.80
N TYR A 101 -58.98 -34.49 -12.82
CA TYR A 101 -59.97 -33.65 -12.11
C TYR A 101 -59.70 -32.15 -12.29
N SER A 102 -60.75 -31.37 -12.57
CA SER A 102 -60.71 -29.92 -12.62
C SER A 102 -61.40 -29.36 -11.39
N LEU A 103 -60.87 -28.28 -10.82
CA LEU A 103 -61.51 -27.55 -9.73
C LEU A 103 -62.64 -26.65 -10.24
N ALA A 104 -62.90 -26.60 -11.56
CA ALA A 104 -63.88 -25.73 -12.23
C ALA A 104 -65.26 -25.65 -11.57
N ASP A 105 -65.65 -26.69 -10.85
CA ASP A 105 -66.95 -26.80 -10.24
C ASP A 105 -67.05 -26.05 -8.88
N PHE A 106 -65.92 -25.74 -8.21
CA PHE A 106 -65.92 -24.90 -7.00
C PHE A 106 -66.04 -23.41 -7.32
N PHE A 107 -67.23 -22.93 -7.68
CA PHE A 107 -67.43 -21.55 -8.16
C PHE A 107 -66.96 -20.44 -7.21
N PHE A 108 -67.01 -20.68 -5.89
CA PHE A 108 -66.70 -19.69 -4.86
C PHE A 108 -65.30 -19.84 -4.25
N LEU A 109 -64.48 -20.77 -4.74
CA LEU A 109 -63.15 -21.01 -4.18
C LEU A 109 -62.25 -19.79 -4.38
N GLU A 110 -61.72 -19.26 -3.28
CA GLU A 110 -60.82 -18.11 -3.23
C GLU A 110 -59.37 -18.54 -2.96
N GLU A 111 -59.16 -19.54 -2.11
CA GLU A 111 -57.81 -19.95 -1.69
C GLU A 111 -57.63 -21.47 -1.79
N ILE A 112 -56.49 -21.90 -2.35
CA ILE A 112 -56.11 -23.31 -2.36
C ILE A 112 -54.64 -23.50 -2.02
N TYR A 113 -54.37 -24.33 -1.02
CA TYR A 113 -53.03 -24.70 -0.55
C TYR A 113 -52.83 -26.21 -0.67
N LEU A 114 -51.89 -26.60 -1.52
CA LEU A 114 -51.47 -27.97 -1.81
C LEU A 114 -49.95 -28.11 -1.65
N ASP A 115 -49.31 -27.25 -0.85
CA ASP A 115 -47.87 -27.29 -0.69
C ASP A 115 -47.41 -28.52 0.11
N SER A 116 -46.18 -28.96 -0.17
CA SER A 116 -45.51 -30.02 0.61
C SER A 116 -46.29 -31.34 0.65
N CYS A 117 -47.13 -31.60 -0.35
CA CYS A 117 -48.05 -32.74 -0.36
C CYS A 117 -47.46 -34.01 -1.00
N GLY A 118 -46.26 -33.92 -1.58
CA GLY A 118 -45.65 -35.03 -2.31
C GLY A 118 -46.39 -35.35 -3.61
N LEU A 119 -46.99 -34.35 -4.24
CA LEU A 119 -47.71 -34.51 -5.52
C LEU A 119 -46.76 -34.95 -6.64
N LEU A 120 -47.24 -35.87 -7.48
CA LEU A 120 -46.51 -36.45 -8.61
C LEU A 120 -47.33 -36.31 -9.89
N GLY A 121 -46.68 -36.36 -11.05
CA GLY A 121 -47.35 -36.29 -12.34
C GLY A 121 -47.50 -34.87 -12.88
N SER A 122 -48.37 -34.66 -13.88
CA SER A 122 -48.70 -33.34 -14.42
C SER A 122 -50.07 -32.90 -13.90
N PHE A 123 -50.23 -31.63 -13.56
CA PHE A 123 -51.57 -31.08 -13.37
C PHE A 123 -52.39 -31.18 -14.67
N PRO A 124 -53.71 -31.48 -14.59
CA PRO A 124 -54.58 -31.44 -15.76
C PRO A 124 -54.55 -30.06 -16.42
N ALA A 125 -54.61 -30.02 -17.75
CA ALA A 125 -54.95 -28.78 -18.45
C ALA A 125 -56.32 -28.31 -17.96
N ALA A 126 -56.45 -27.01 -17.66
CA ALA A 126 -57.69 -26.41 -17.19
C ALA A 126 -58.10 -26.79 -15.74
N MET A 127 -57.14 -27.17 -14.88
CA MET A 127 -57.43 -27.49 -13.48
C MET A 127 -58.05 -26.30 -12.74
N PHE A 128 -57.57 -25.08 -12.97
CA PHE A 128 -58.15 -23.86 -12.41
C PHE A 128 -58.93 -23.05 -13.48
N GLN A 129 -59.44 -23.67 -14.55
CA GLN A 129 -60.26 -22.98 -15.56
C GLN A 129 -61.76 -23.26 -15.34
N GLY A 130 -62.59 -22.22 -15.35
CA GLY A 130 -64.05 -22.32 -15.30
C GLY A 130 -64.59 -22.08 -13.89
N GLY A 131 -65.67 -21.32 -13.76
CA GLY A 131 -66.42 -21.13 -12.50
C GLY A 131 -65.76 -20.27 -11.40
N GLN A 132 -64.50 -20.50 -11.04
CA GLN A 132 -63.75 -19.79 -9.99
C GLN A 132 -63.38 -18.36 -10.41
N GLN A 133 -64.33 -17.44 -10.61
CA GLN A 133 -63.95 -16.04 -10.84
C GLN A 133 -63.36 -15.35 -9.58
N ALA A 134 -63.36 -16.05 -8.45
CA ALA A 134 -62.93 -15.56 -7.15
C ALA A 134 -61.58 -16.10 -6.66
N LEU A 135 -60.87 -16.94 -7.45
CA LEU A 135 -59.59 -17.52 -7.00
C LEU A 135 -58.53 -16.42 -6.84
N ARG A 136 -58.01 -16.27 -5.63
CA ARG A 136 -57.06 -15.24 -5.19
C ARG A 136 -55.70 -15.82 -4.84
N VAL A 137 -55.65 -16.96 -4.15
CA VAL A 137 -54.39 -17.59 -3.71
C VAL A 137 -54.30 -19.02 -4.18
N VAL A 138 -53.17 -19.36 -4.81
CA VAL A 138 -52.83 -20.73 -5.21
C VAL A 138 -51.42 -21.05 -4.73
N ASP A 139 -51.28 -22.03 -3.85
CA ASP A 139 -50.00 -22.57 -3.42
C ASP A 139 -49.87 -24.06 -3.80
N ILE A 140 -48.90 -24.35 -4.67
CA ILE A 140 -48.55 -25.71 -5.13
C ILE A 140 -47.06 -26.02 -4.86
N SER A 141 -46.42 -25.24 -4.00
CA SER A 141 -44.99 -25.29 -3.73
C SER A 141 -44.53 -26.62 -3.10
N ASN A 142 -43.22 -26.91 -3.15
CA ASN A 142 -42.59 -28.09 -2.55
C ASN A 142 -43.24 -29.42 -2.97
N ASN A 143 -43.44 -29.60 -4.27
CA ASN A 143 -44.00 -30.81 -4.88
C ASN A 143 -43.07 -31.35 -5.98
N THR A 144 -43.45 -32.45 -6.63
CA THR A 144 -42.61 -33.15 -7.63
C THR A 144 -43.36 -33.39 -8.93
N LEU A 145 -43.81 -32.30 -9.55
CA LEU A 145 -44.64 -32.29 -10.75
C LEU A 145 -43.84 -32.24 -12.05
N PHE A 146 -44.38 -32.81 -13.12
CA PHE A 146 -43.87 -32.62 -14.47
C PHE A 146 -44.28 -31.25 -15.00
N TYR A 147 -43.29 -30.48 -15.48
CA TYR A 147 -43.56 -29.17 -16.08
C TYR A 147 -43.98 -29.30 -17.54
N ASP A 148 -45.06 -28.59 -17.88
CA ASP A 148 -45.52 -28.34 -19.25
C ASP A 148 -45.38 -26.84 -19.52
N SER A 149 -44.76 -26.45 -20.65
CA SER A 149 -44.59 -25.03 -21.03
C SER A 149 -45.90 -24.24 -21.15
N SER A 150 -47.03 -24.94 -21.27
CA SER A 150 -48.37 -24.36 -21.31
C SER A 150 -49.06 -24.33 -19.93
N PHE A 151 -48.41 -24.82 -18.87
CA PHE A 151 -49.01 -24.92 -17.53
C PHE A 151 -49.57 -23.58 -17.06
N TYR A 152 -48.73 -22.54 -16.99
CA TYR A 152 -49.15 -21.23 -16.49
C TYR A 152 -50.17 -20.56 -17.43
N SER A 153 -49.96 -20.64 -18.74
CA SER A 153 -50.83 -19.99 -19.72
C SER A 153 -52.19 -20.66 -19.88
N ILE A 154 -52.30 -21.97 -19.64
CA ILE A 154 -53.58 -22.70 -19.67
C ILE A 154 -54.28 -22.63 -18.33
N ASN A 155 -53.62 -23.02 -17.24
CA ASN A 155 -54.30 -23.20 -15.96
C ASN A 155 -54.76 -21.90 -15.32
N PHE A 156 -54.07 -20.79 -15.57
CA PHE A 156 -54.45 -19.48 -15.04
C PHE A 156 -55.06 -18.55 -16.11
N SER A 157 -55.43 -19.11 -17.26
CA SER A 157 -56.18 -18.39 -18.29
C SER A 157 -57.58 -18.03 -17.79
N GLY A 158 -57.93 -16.75 -17.84
CA GLY A 158 -59.23 -16.24 -17.40
C GLY A 158 -59.38 -16.06 -15.88
N GLN A 159 -58.30 -16.24 -15.10
CA GLN A 159 -58.28 -16.02 -13.66
C GLN A 159 -57.99 -14.56 -13.31
N PHE A 160 -59.01 -13.71 -13.43
CA PHE A 160 -58.89 -12.25 -13.21
C PHE A 160 -58.69 -11.87 -11.74
N GLY A 161 -59.09 -12.74 -10.80
CA GLY A 161 -59.01 -12.50 -9.36
C GLY A 161 -57.68 -12.92 -8.70
N LEU A 162 -56.78 -13.57 -9.44
CA LEU A 162 -55.57 -14.17 -8.85
C LEU A 162 -54.62 -13.07 -8.34
N GLU A 163 -54.30 -13.14 -7.05
CA GLU A 163 -53.44 -12.20 -6.32
C GLU A 163 -52.10 -12.82 -5.95
N GLU A 164 -52.07 -14.09 -5.57
CA GLU A 164 -50.85 -14.77 -5.11
C GLU A 164 -50.71 -16.16 -5.73
N LEU A 165 -49.52 -16.44 -6.29
CA LEU A 165 -49.19 -17.73 -6.88
C LEU A 165 -47.82 -18.22 -6.38
N TYR A 166 -47.84 -19.31 -5.62
CA TYR A 166 -46.64 -19.98 -5.11
C TYR A 166 -46.44 -21.32 -5.79
N SER A 167 -45.30 -21.48 -6.46
CA SER A 167 -44.95 -22.69 -7.20
C SER A 167 -43.48 -23.05 -7.04
N HIS A 168 -42.84 -22.62 -5.94
CA HIS A 168 -41.42 -22.86 -5.73
C HIS A 168 -41.11 -24.33 -5.40
N ASN A 169 -39.97 -24.85 -5.85
CA ASN A 169 -39.56 -26.25 -5.66
C ASN A 169 -40.64 -27.26 -6.08
N THR A 170 -41.30 -27.04 -7.21
CA THR A 170 -42.46 -27.83 -7.64
C THR A 170 -42.18 -28.76 -8.81
N PHE A 171 -41.27 -28.38 -9.72
CA PHE A 171 -41.15 -29.05 -11.03
C PHE A 171 -39.84 -29.86 -11.20
N ILE A 172 -39.93 -31.06 -11.80
CA ILE A 172 -38.80 -32.00 -11.99
C ILE A 172 -38.21 -32.09 -13.42
N THR A 173 -38.84 -31.47 -14.43
CA THR A 173 -38.38 -31.53 -15.85
C THR A 173 -38.22 -30.14 -16.49
N PRO A 174 -37.23 -29.33 -16.09
CA PRO A 174 -37.31 -27.89 -16.37
C PRO A 174 -36.38 -27.39 -17.48
N SER A 175 -35.85 -28.28 -18.34
CA SER A 175 -35.07 -27.90 -19.53
C SER A 175 -35.91 -27.25 -20.66
N ALA A 176 -37.16 -26.85 -20.40
CA ALA A 176 -38.04 -26.20 -21.35
C ALA A 176 -38.08 -24.69 -21.09
N LEU A 177 -38.11 -23.89 -22.17
CA LEU A 177 -38.23 -22.43 -22.11
C LEU A 177 -39.41 -22.02 -21.22
N PHE A 178 -39.11 -21.22 -20.20
CA PHE A 178 -40.12 -20.62 -19.36
C PHE A 178 -40.88 -19.57 -20.14
N SER A 179 -42.21 -19.69 -20.18
CA SER A 179 -43.10 -18.71 -20.78
C SER A 179 -44.25 -18.47 -19.82
N PHE A 180 -44.07 -17.49 -18.93
CA PHE A 180 -45.16 -17.00 -18.11
C PHE A 180 -46.02 -16.05 -18.93
N TYR A 181 -47.22 -16.50 -19.29
CA TYR A 181 -48.15 -15.67 -20.06
C TYR A 181 -49.60 -15.85 -19.59
N PRO A 182 -49.96 -15.37 -18.40
CA PRO A 182 -51.36 -15.24 -18.04
C PRO A 182 -51.88 -13.92 -18.62
N ALA A 183 -52.43 -13.94 -19.83
CA ALA A 183 -53.03 -12.77 -20.48
C ALA A 183 -54.16 -12.09 -19.65
N SER A 184 -54.52 -12.66 -18.50
CA SER A 184 -55.64 -12.28 -17.62
C SER A 184 -55.25 -11.97 -16.16
N ALA A 185 -54.02 -12.22 -15.70
CA ALA A 185 -53.65 -12.06 -14.29
C ALA A 185 -53.30 -10.60 -13.92
N GLN A 186 -54.24 -9.69 -14.16
CA GLN A 186 -54.06 -8.24 -13.95
C GLN A 186 -53.99 -7.83 -12.47
N ASN A 187 -54.34 -8.72 -11.54
CA ASN A 187 -54.34 -8.47 -10.09
C ASN A 187 -53.23 -9.22 -9.34
N LEU A 188 -52.33 -9.90 -10.05
CA LEU A 188 -51.27 -10.69 -9.43
C LEU A 188 -50.28 -9.77 -8.71
N ARG A 189 -50.17 -9.95 -7.38
CA ARG A 189 -49.31 -9.17 -6.48
C ARG A 189 -48.07 -9.95 -6.06
N VAL A 190 -48.18 -11.26 -5.87
CA VAL A 190 -47.07 -12.14 -5.48
C VAL A 190 -46.92 -13.29 -6.45
N LEU A 191 -45.72 -13.47 -6.98
CA LEU A 191 -45.34 -14.61 -7.80
C LEU A 191 -44.04 -15.22 -7.28
N ASP A 192 -44.10 -16.48 -6.85
CA ASP A 192 -42.92 -17.26 -6.46
C ASP A 192 -42.78 -18.51 -7.35
N ILE A 193 -41.75 -18.50 -8.20
CA ILE A 193 -41.39 -19.55 -9.16
C ILE A 193 -40.00 -20.14 -8.85
N SER A 194 -39.50 -19.93 -7.64
CA SER A 194 -38.12 -20.26 -7.26
C SER A 194 -37.82 -21.76 -7.28
N GLY A 195 -36.56 -22.16 -7.50
CA GLY A 195 -36.12 -23.55 -7.30
C GLY A 195 -36.72 -24.56 -8.27
N ASN A 196 -37.10 -24.13 -9.47
CA ASN A 196 -37.73 -24.99 -10.48
C ASN A 196 -36.81 -25.32 -11.65
N GLY A 197 -35.62 -24.72 -11.77
CA GLY A 197 -34.68 -24.95 -12.87
C GLY A 197 -35.11 -24.37 -14.23
N PHE A 198 -36.01 -23.37 -14.24
CA PHE A 198 -36.52 -22.74 -15.45
C PHE A 198 -35.42 -22.08 -16.28
N VAL A 199 -35.45 -22.29 -17.61
CA VAL A 199 -34.47 -21.72 -18.56
C VAL A 199 -35.09 -20.64 -19.46
N GLY A 200 -34.26 -19.72 -19.95
CA GLY A 200 -34.66 -18.68 -20.90
C GLY A 200 -34.91 -17.32 -20.26
N GLN A 201 -35.58 -16.42 -20.98
CA GLN A 201 -35.89 -15.07 -20.48
C GLN A 201 -37.27 -15.01 -19.83
N LEU A 202 -37.39 -14.26 -18.74
CA LEU A 202 -38.64 -13.93 -18.09
C LEU A 202 -39.22 -12.64 -18.72
N ASP A 203 -40.38 -12.74 -19.36
CA ASP A 203 -41.06 -11.60 -19.99
C ASP A 203 -42.05 -10.93 -19.02
N MET A 204 -41.85 -9.64 -18.77
CA MET A 204 -42.65 -8.82 -17.85
C MET A 204 -43.81 -8.06 -18.54
N ALA A 205 -44.06 -8.26 -19.84
CA ALA A 205 -45.04 -7.45 -20.60
C ALA A 205 -46.52 -7.63 -20.23
N SER A 206 -46.95 -8.81 -19.76
CA SER A 206 -48.39 -9.16 -19.74
C SER A 206 -49.07 -9.24 -18.36
N ALA A 207 -48.31 -9.21 -17.25
CA ALA A 207 -48.84 -9.52 -15.92
C ALA A 207 -48.35 -8.62 -14.76
N MET A 208 -47.70 -7.46 -15.03
CA MET A 208 -46.80 -6.87 -14.03
C MET A 208 -47.14 -5.46 -13.53
N SER A 209 -48.20 -4.81 -14.02
CA SER A 209 -48.60 -3.49 -13.49
C SER A 209 -49.09 -3.53 -12.03
N SER A 210 -49.41 -4.72 -11.52
CA SER A 210 -49.88 -4.98 -10.16
C SER A 210 -48.91 -5.82 -9.32
N LEU A 211 -47.83 -6.34 -9.90
CA LEU A 211 -46.93 -7.24 -9.19
C LEU A 211 -46.05 -6.47 -8.22
N GLU A 212 -46.16 -6.80 -6.93
CA GLU A 212 -45.41 -6.20 -5.84
C GLU A 212 -44.17 -7.03 -5.48
N VAL A 213 -44.28 -8.36 -5.60
CA VAL A 213 -43.25 -9.32 -5.19
C VAL A 213 -43.05 -10.38 -6.28
N LEU A 214 -41.82 -10.47 -6.79
CA LEU A 214 -41.38 -11.52 -7.71
C LEU A 214 -40.19 -12.28 -7.11
N LYS A 215 -40.35 -13.59 -6.94
CA LYS A 215 -39.25 -14.48 -6.54
C LYS A 215 -39.04 -15.52 -7.63
N ALA A 216 -37.87 -15.48 -8.24
CA ALA A 216 -37.45 -16.35 -9.33
C ALA A 216 -36.05 -16.93 -9.09
N LYS A 217 -35.60 -16.98 -7.83
CA LYS A 217 -34.28 -17.50 -7.47
C LYS A 217 -34.11 -18.98 -7.77
N ASP A 218 -32.87 -19.46 -7.82
CA ASP A 218 -32.55 -20.87 -8.00
C ASP A 218 -33.17 -21.47 -9.27
N ASN A 219 -32.99 -20.75 -10.38
CA ASN A 219 -33.40 -21.17 -11.72
C ASN A 219 -32.20 -21.06 -12.69
N ALA A 220 -32.44 -21.14 -13.99
CA ALA A 220 -31.44 -20.96 -15.04
C ALA A 220 -31.89 -19.87 -16.04
N LEU A 221 -32.51 -18.82 -15.51
CA LEU A 221 -33.01 -17.69 -16.30
C LEU A 221 -31.82 -16.91 -16.88
N THR A 222 -31.88 -16.62 -18.17
CA THR A 222 -30.83 -15.92 -18.91
C THR A 222 -31.06 -14.41 -19.00
N GLY A 223 -32.24 -13.93 -18.61
CA GLY A 223 -32.56 -12.51 -18.62
C GLY A 223 -34.00 -12.20 -18.21
N ILE A 224 -34.26 -10.91 -18.06
CA ILE A 224 -35.59 -10.34 -17.84
C ILE A 224 -35.81 -9.31 -18.93
N ILE A 225 -36.99 -9.33 -19.56
CA ILE A 225 -37.34 -8.40 -20.64
C ILE A 225 -38.64 -7.67 -20.32
N ASN A 226 -38.80 -6.45 -20.85
CA ASN A 226 -39.97 -5.59 -20.65
C ASN A 226 -40.16 -5.18 -19.17
N ALA A 227 -39.06 -4.97 -18.45
CA ALA A 227 -39.09 -4.69 -17.01
C ALA A 227 -39.81 -3.37 -16.68
N SER A 228 -39.70 -2.39 -17.58
CA SER A 228 -40.39 -1.10 -17.51
C SER A 228 -41.92 -1.14 -17.36
N ASN A 229 -42.57 -2.29 -17.57
CA ASN A 229 -44.00 -2.45 -17.31
C ASN A 229 -44.34 -2.72 -15.82
N ALA A 230 -43.34 -2.98 -14.97
CA ALA A 230 -43.54 -3.28 -13.56
C ALA A 230 -43.53 -2.02 -12.69
N THR A 231 -44.64 -1.30 -12.73
CA THR A 231 -44.78 0.03 -12.10
C THR A 231 -44.98 0.02 -10.59
N VAL A 232 -45.12 -1.15 -9.96
CA VAL A 232 -45.35 -1.29 -8.50
C VAL A 232 -44.46 -2.37 -7.86
N LEU A 233 -43.49 -2.90 -8.61
CA LEU A 233 -42.64 -3.99 -8.14
C LEU A 233 -41.69 -3.49 -7.06
N ASN A 234 -41.87 -4.03 -5.86
CA ASN A 234 -41.20 -3.60 -4.66
C ASN A 234 -40.07 -4.56 -4.26
N LEU A 235 -40.28 -5.87 -4.39
CA LEU A 235 -39.28 -6.90 -4.10
C LEU A 235 -39.07 -7.79 -5.33
N LEU A 236 -37.81 -7.87 -5.78
CA LEU A 236 -37.38 -8.79 -6.82
C LEU A 236 -36.23 -9.66 -6.29
N ASP A 237 -36.39 -10.98 -6.35
CA ASP A 237 -35.33 -11.95 -6.07
C ASP A 237 -35.07 -12.83 -7.29
N ILE A 238 -33.91 -12.64 -7.90
CA ILE A 238 -33.42 -13.32 -9.10
C ILE A 238 -32.08 -14.01 -8.83
N SER A 239 -31.75 -14.23 -7.56
CA SER A 239 -30.49 -14.85 -7.14
C SER A 239 -30.31 -16.26 -7.72
N ASN A 240 -29.07 -16.70 -7.90
CA ASN A 240 -28.73 -18.03 -8.43
C ASN A 240 -29.44 -18.32 -9.78
N ASN A 241 -29.09 -17.54 -10.80
CA ASN A 241 -29.59 -17.68 -12.18
C ASN A 241 -28.41 -17.66 -13.17
N ALA A 242 -28.71 -17.57 -14.47
CA ALA A 242 -27.73 -17.63 -15.56
C ALA A 242 -27.80 -16.39 -16.46
N MET A 243 -28.03 -15.20 -15.87
CA MET A 243 -28.19 -13.95 -16.61
C MET A 243 -26.96 -13.64 -17.47
N THR A 244 -27.20 -13.31 -18.73
CA THR A 244 -26.12 -13.24 -19.73
C THR A 244 -25.55 -11.85 -19.96
N THR A 245 -26.13 -10.80 -19.35
CA THR A 245 -25.71 -9.40 -19.50
C THR A 245 -26.14 -8.55 -18.30
N SER A 246 -25.30 -7.59 -17.91
CA SER A 246 -25.56 -6.68 -16.79
C SER A 246 -26.61 -5.62 -17.14
N ALA A 247 -26.87 -5.40 -18.42
CA ALA A 247 -27.92 -4.49 -18.91
C ALA A 247 -29.32 -4.84 -18.37
N HIS A 248 -29.61 -6.12 -18.09
CA HIS A 248 -30.89 -6.49 -17.48
C HIS A 248 -31.00 -5.96 -16.04
N ILE A 249 -29.90 -5.91 -15.28
CA ILE A 249 -29.89 -5.37 -13.92
C ILE A 249 -29.94 -3.84 -13.95
N GLU A 250 -29.25 -3.23 -14.92
CA GLU A 250 -29.32 -1.79 -15.18
C GLU A 250 -30.76 -1.36 -15.49
N GLU A 251 -31.46 -2.02 -16.42
CA GLU A 251 -32.89 -1.76 -16.73
C GLU A 251 -33.78 -1.90 -15.48
N LEU A 252 -33.53 -2.89 -14.63
CA LEU A 252 -34.29 -3.07 -13.38
C LEU A 252 -34.07 -1.92 -12.38
N LEU A 253 -32.85 -1.43 -12.26
CA LEU A 253 -32.51 -0.31 -11.38
C LEU A 253 -33.05 1.03 -11.91
N GLU A 254 -33.16 1.19 -13.23
CA GLU A 254 -33.68 2.40 -13.86
C GLU A 254 -35.21 2.46 -13.91
N ASP A 255 -35.85 1.35 -14.27
CA ASP A 255 -37.25 1.37 -14.69
C ASP A 255 -38.24 0.82 -13.63
N CYS A 256 -37.76 0.12 -12.59
CA CYS A 256 -38.62 -0.48 -11.56
C CYS A 256 -38.54 0.25 -10.21
N PRO A 257 -39.65 0.44 -9.47
CA PRO A 257 -39.66 1.12 -8.17
C PRO A 257 -39.27 0.18 -7.02
N LEU A 258 -38.14 -0.50 -7.14
CA LEU A 258 -37.71 -1.53 -6.20
C LEU A 258 -37.35 -0.91 -4.83
N SER A 259 -37.77 -1.55 -3.74
CA SER A 259 -37.13 -1.32 -2.42
C SER A 259 -36.14 -2.41 -2.09
N ARG A 260 -36.24 -3.58 -2.73
CA ARG A 260 -35.37 -4.73 -2.52
C ARG A 260 -35.08 -5.47 -3.82
N LEU A 261 -33.81 -5.52 -4.19
CA LEU A 261 -33.29 -6.32 -5.30
C LEU A 261 -32.26 -7.32 -4.74
N GLU A 262 -32.58 -8.61 -4.87
CA GLU A 262 -31.70 -9.73 -4.55
C GLU A 262 -31.25 -10.37 -5.86
N ALA A 263 -30.00 -10.18 -6.26
CA ALA A 263 -29.43 -10.75 -7.48
C ALA A 263 -28.05 -11.38 -7.22
N SER A 264 -27.88 -11.97 -6.04
CA SER A 264 -26.65 -12.69 -5.70
C SER A 264 -26.46 -13.89 -6.62
N SER A 265 -25.28 -14.07 -7.22
CA SER A 265 -25.01 -15.15 -8.20
C SER A 265 -26.02 -15.24 -9.35
N ALA A 266 -26.62 -14.13 -9.75
CA ALA A 266 -27.50 -14.07 -10.90
C ALA A 266 -26.74 -14.23 -12.24
N MET A 267 -25.45 -13.87 -12.29
CA MET A 267 -24.62 -13.77 -13.50
C MET A 267 -23.39 -14.70 -13.51
N ASN A 268 -23.43 -15.83 -12.80
CA ASN A 268 -22.28 -16.72 -12.64
C ASN A 268 -22.20 -17.82 -13.73
N VAL A 269 -22.03 -17.41 -15.00
CA VAL A 269 -22.33 -18.30 -16.16
C VAL A 269 -21.10 -19.00 -16.77
N ALA A 270 -19.86 -18.52 -16.53
CA ALA A 270 -18.61 -19.21 -16.90
C ALA A 270 -17.37 -18.64 -16.21
N ALA A 271 -16.42 -19.50 -15.82
CA ALA A 271 -15.14 -19.07 -15.23
C ALA A 271 -14.34 -18.17 -16.18
N GLY A 272 -13.94 -16.99 -15.70
CA GLY A 272 -13.16 -16.00 -16.46
C GLY A 272 -13.98 -15.08 -17.37
N THR A 273 -15.31 -15.10 -17.30
CA THR A 273 -16.17 -14.10 -17.96
C THR A 273 -16.56 -13.03 -16.94
N THR A 274 -16.26 -11.77 -17.22
CA THR A 274 -16.65 -10.61 -16.41
C THR A 274 -17.74 -9.79 -17.08
N TYR A 275 -18.42 -8.96 -16.29
CA TYR A 275 -19.48 -8.07 -16.75
C TYR A 275 -19.25 -6.66 -16.19
N PRO A 276 -19.44 -5.59 -16.97
CA PRO A 276 -19.32 -4.25 -16.43
C PRO A 276 -20.35 -4.03 -15.33
N PHE A 277 -19.93 -3.40 -14.23
CA PHE A 277 -20.84 -2.98 -13.16
C PHE A 277 -21.99 -2.12 -13.72
N PRO A 278 -23.25 -2.36 -13.31
CA PRO A 278 -24.40 -1.60 -13.81
C PRO A 278 -24.28 -0.11 -13.44
N ASP A 279 -24.51 0.78 -14.40
CA ASP A 279 -24.33 2.23 -14.26
C ASP A 279 -25.62 3.03 -14.50
N PRO A 280 -26.70 2.76 -13.72
CA PRO A 280 -28.02 3.32 -13.98
C PRO A 280 -28.03 4.85 -13.89
N THR A 281 -28.90 5.46 -14.70
CA THR A 281 -29.22 6.88 -14.58
C THR A 281 -29.99 7.14 -13.27
N PRO A 282 -29.65 8.20 -12.51
CA PRO A 282 -30.26 8.44 -11.20
C PRO A 282 -31.72 8.85 -11.36
N ASN A 283 -32.65 7.94 -11.04
CA ASN A 283 -34.08 8.27 -10.99
C ASN A 283 -34.90 7.36 -10.05
N PHE A 284 -34.31 6.97 -8.92
CA PHE A 284 -34.90 6.02 -7.98
C PHE A 284 -35.57 6.76 -6.81
N THR A 285 -36.77 6.37 -6.38
CA THR A 285 -37.47 7.02 -5.23
C THR A 285 -38.13 6.04 -4.24
N PRO A 286 -37.44 5.02 -3.70
CA PRO A 286 -37.97 4.26 -2.59
C PRO A 286 -37.71 4.98 -1.25
N TYR A 287 -38.55 4.69 -0.26
CA TYR A 287 -38.25 5.06 1.13
C TYR A 287 -36.97 4.37 1.65
N SER A 288 -36.70 3.12 1.25
CA SER A 288 -35.51 2.35 1.63
C SER A 288 -35.01 1.48 0.47
N LEU A 289 -33.70 1.30 0.31
CA LEU A 289 -33.09 0.47 -0.73
C LEU A 289 -32.28 -0.68 -0.12
N HIS A 290 -32.59 -1.92 -0.50
CA HIS A 290 -31.82 -3.12 -0.21
C HIS A 290 -31.33 -3.73 -1.51
N LEU A 291 -30.02 -3.67 -1.76
CA LEU A 291 -29.38 -4.13 -2.99
C LEU A 291 -28.33 -5.19 -2.68
N ASP A 292 -28.55 -6.41 -3.17
CA ASP A 292 -27.56 -7.49 -3.13
C ASP A 292 -27.17 -7.91 -4.55
N LEU A 293 -25.94 -7.57 -4.94
CA LEU A 293 -25.30 -7.95 -6.20
C LEU A 293 -24.09 -8.86 -5.95
N SER A 294 -24.04 -9.55 -4.82
CA SER A 294 -22.87 -10.33 -4.41
C SER A 294 -22.69 -11.64 -5.20
N TYR A 295 -21.50 -12.24 -5.11
CA TYR A 295 -21.17 -13.51 -5.78
C TYR A 295 -21.47 -13.52 -7.28
N ASN A 296 -21.20 -12.41 -7.95
CA ASN A 296 -21.27 -12.26 -9.41
C ASN A 296 -19.85 -12.03 -9.96
N ASN A 297 -19.74 -11.80 -11.27
CA ASN A 297 -18.45 -11.47 -11.92
C ASN A 297 -18.45 -10.00 -12.41
N PHE A 298 -18.95 -9.06 -11.61
CA PHE A 298 -18.91 -7.64 -11.99
C PHE A 298 -17.48 -7.09 -11.93
N ASP A 299 -17.05 -6.35 -12.96
CA ASP A 299 -15.76 -5.67 -13.03
C ASP A 299 -15.89 -4.14 -13.21
N GLY A 300 -14.74 -3.47 -13.17
CA GLY A 300 -14.64 -2.02 -13.27
C GLY A 300 -15.00 -1.28 -11.98
N ILE A 301 -15.51 -0.06 -12.15
CA ILE A 301 -15.70 0.91 -11.07
C ILE A 301 -17.15 0.88 -10.58
N ALA A 302 -17.35 0.58 -9.30
CA ALA A 302 -18.66 0.74 -8.67
C ALA A 302 -18.89 2.21 -8.27
N ASN A 303 -19.89 2.87 -8.86
CA ASN A 303 -20.24 4.25 -8.50
C ASN A 303 -21.38 4.30 -7.49
N LEU A 304 -21.05 4.53 -6.22
CA LEU A 304 -22.04 4.52 -5.15
C LEU A 304 -22.99 5.72 -5.20
N ASP A 305 -22.55 6.89 -5.70
CA ASP A 305 -23.41 8.09 -5.76
C ASP A 305 -24.68 7.85 -6.59
N LYS A 306 -24.56 7.06 -7.67
CA LYS A 306 -25.70 6.74 -8.54
C LYS A 306 -26.70 5.77 -7.92
N LEU A 307 -26.29 5.03 -6.89
CA LEU A 307 -27.14 4.04 -6.22
C LEU A 307 -27.89 4.63 -5.02
N VAL A 308 -27.42 5.75 -4.44
CA VAL A 308 -27.83 6.20 -3.10
C VAL A 308 -28.68 7.48 -3.08
N ASP A 309 -28.67 8.30 -4.14
CA ASP A 309 -29.05 9.73 -4.16
C ASP A 309 -30.45 10.12 -3.59
N GLN A 310 -31.38 9.19 -3.32
CA GLN A 310 -32.76 9.50 -2.91
C GLN A 310 -33.37 8.59 -1.81
N ALA A 311 -32.66 7.58 -1.29
CA ALA A 311 -33.22 6.63 -0.31
C ALA A 311 -32.96 7.03 1.15
N THR A 312 -33.91 6.77 2.06
CA THR A 312 -33.80 7.15 3.50
C THR A 312 -33.13 6.09 4.38
N ALA A 313 -32.95 4.86 3.87
CA ALA A 313 -32.12 3.82 4.48
C ALA A 313 -31.58 2.90 3.36
N VAL A 314 -30.30 2.54 3.39
CA VAL A 314 -29.63 1.84 2.28
C VAL A 314 -28.77 0.67 2.79
N TYR A 315 -28.99 -0.50 2.19
CA TYR A 315 -28.19 -1.72 2.32
C TYR A 315 -27.59 -2.05 0.96
N ILE A 316 -26.26 -2.14 0.86
CA ILE A 316 -25.53 -2.48 -0.37
C ILE A 316 -24.56 -3.62 -0.08
N ASN A 317 -24.73 -4.73 -0.80
CA ASN A 317 -23.81 -5.85 -0.81
C ASN A 317 -23.28 -6.09 -2.23
N LEU A 318 -22.01 -5.74 -2.46
CA LEU A 318 -21.28 -5.97 -3.73
C LEU A 318 -20.14 -6.98 -3.56
N SER A 319 -20.18 -7.78 -2.48
CA SER A 319 -19.09 -8.70 -2.15
C SER A 319 -18.92 -9.83 -3.18
N HIS A 320 -17.73 -10.45 -3.23
CA HIS A 320 -17.44 -11.57 -4.13
C HIS A 320 -17.70 -11.24 -5.61
N ASN A 321 -17.04 -10.18 -6.10
CA ASN A 321 -17.03 -9.75 -7.50
C ASN A 321 -15.56 -9.52 -7.96
N GLU A 322 -15.36 -8.94 -9.15
CA GLU A 322 -14.06 -8.58 -9.73
C GLU A 322 -13.86 -7.05 -9.82
N LEU A 323 -14.50 -6.27 -8.95
CA LEU A 323 -14.42 -4.79 -8.98
C LEU A 323 -12.98 -4.32 -8.72
N ASP A 324 -12.53 -3.31 -9.47
CA ASP A 324 -11.15 -2.77 -9.39
C ASP A 324 -11.06 -1.46 -8.60
N SER A 325 -12.17 -0.74 -8.49
CA SER A 325 -12.27 0.57 -7.87
C SER A 325 -13.70 0.84 -7.40
N VAL A 326 -13.84 1.82 -6.51
CA VAL A 326 -15.13 2.32 -6.05
C VAL A 326 -15.08 3.85 -6.01
N TYR A 327 -16.12 4.48 -6.56
CA TYR A 327 -16.34 5.90 -6.37
C TYR A 327 -17.17 6.09 -5.08
N PRO A 328 -16.56 6.59 -4.00
CA PRO A 328 -17.27 6.78 -2.74
C PRO A 328 -18.31 7.89 -2.88
N LEU A 329 -19.21 7.96 -1.90
CA LEU A 329 -20.24 9.00 -1.88
C LEU A 329 -19.61 10.40 -1.74
N GLN A 330 -20.10 11.38 -2.48
CA GLN A 330 -19.57 12.76 -2.38
C GLN A 330 -20.24 13.59 -1.30
N ASN A 331 -21.52 13.34 -1.02
CA ASN A 331 -22.29 14.08 -0.03
C ASN A 331 -22.44 13.26 1.25
N SER A 332 -22.44 13.92 2.42
CA SER A 332 -22.79 13.23 3.67
C SER A 332 -24.20 12.67 3.57
N VAL A 333 -24.32 11.35 3.55
CA VAL A 333 -25.60 10.65 3.53
C VAL A 333 -25.89 10.11 4.93
N ASN A 334 -27.06 10.45 5.46
CA ASN A 334 -27.52 9.95 6.76
C ASN A 334 -28.37 8.68 6.61
N HIS A 335 -28.10 7.87 5.57
CA HIS A 335 -29.03 6.81 5.15
C HIS A 335 -28.34 5.48 4.82
N LEU A 336 -27.02 5.41 4.57
CA LEU A 336 -26.35 4.13 4.31
C LEU A 336 -26.01 3.42 5.63
N GLU A 337 -26.65 2.28 5.89
CA GLU A 337 -26.50 1.50 7.13
C GLU A 337 -25.59 0.27 6.96
N TYR A 338 -25.57 -0.33 5.78
CA TYR A 338 -24.78 -1.54 5.49
C TYR A 338 -24.05 -1.40 4.16
N LEU A 339 -22.72 -1.57 4.19
CA LEU A 339 -21.87 -1.58 3.00
C LEU A 339 -20.89 -2.76 3.06
N ASP A 340 -21.07 -3.71 2.14
CA ASP A 340 -20.16 -4.84 1.95
C ASP A 340 -19.53 -4.80 0.55
N LEU A 341 -18.23 -4.50 0.50
CA LEU A 341 -17.39 -4.51 -0.69
C LEU A 341 -16.35 -5.64 -0.64
N SER A 342 -16.49 -6.59 0.30
CA SER A 342 -15.47 -7.60 0.56
C SER A 342 -15.25 -8.58 -0.61
N HIS A 343 -14.09 -9.23 -0.66
CA HIS A 343 -13.74 -10.20 -1.71
C HIS A 343 -13.87 -9.63 -3.14
N ASN A 344 -13.18 -8.52 -3.39
CA ASN A 344 -13.04 -7.90 -4.71
C ASN A 344 -11.55 -7.66 -5.02
N THR A 345 -11.25 -6.86 -6.04
CA THR A 345 -9.87 -6.41 -6.36
C THR A 345 -9.68 -4.91 -6.18
N ILE A 346 -10.48 -4.27 -5.33
CA ILE A 346 -10.55 -2.81 -5.19
C ILE A 346 -9.22 -2.22 -4.71
N ARG A 347 -8.68 -1.26 -5.46
CA ARG A 347 -7.43 -0.53 -5.17
C ARG A 347 -7.69 0.95 -4.92
N CYS A 348 -8.30 1.27 -3.80
CA CYS A 348 -8.61 2.64 -3.42
C CYS A 348 -7.84 3.09 -2.17
N HIS A 349 -7.56 4.39 -2.10
CA HIS A 349 -7.03 5.00 -0.89
C HIS A 349 -8.15 5.10 0.15
N LEU A 350 -7.96 4.48 1.32
CA LEU A 350 -8.93 4.53 2.42
C LEU A 350 -8.49 5.58 3.43
N ASP A 351 -8.98 6.81 3.25
CA ASP A 351 -8.71 7.96 4.11
C ASP A 351 -9.99 8.52 4.75
N ASN A 352 -9.84 9.63 5.47
CA ASN A 352 -10.95 10.32 6.11
C ASN A 352 -11.96 10.87 5.09
N ASN A 353 -11.55 11.21 3.86
CA ASN A 353 -12.47 11.72 2.83
C ASN A 353 -13.35 10.59 2.29
N PHE A 354 -12.79 9.40 2.13
CA PHE A 354 -13.54 8.21 1.76
C PHE A 354 -14.61 7.91 2.81
N LEU A 355 -14.28 8.01 4.11
CA LEU A 355 -15.14 7.61 5.20
C LEU A 355 -16.13 8.69 5.68
N ALA A 356 -15.80 9.98 5.50
CA ALA A 356 -16.60 11.13 5.93
C ALA A 356 -18.09 11.10 5.54
N PRO A 357 -18.50 10.56 4.37
CA PRO A 357 -19.90 10.48 3.98
C PRO A 357 -20.76 9.52 4.82
N TYR A 358 -20.16 8.49 5.43
CA TYR A 358 -20.88 7.34 5.99
C TYR A 358 -21.14 7.50 7.51
N ARG A 359 -22.03 8.43 7.87
CA ARG A 359 -22.22 8.84 9.28
C ARG A 359 -23.10 7.92 10.14
N GLU A 360 -24.03 7.17 9.52
CA GLU A 360 -24.95 6.25 10.21
C GLU A 360 -24.64 4.78 9.90
N LEU A 361 -23.43 4.51 9.42
CA LEU A 361 -23.03 3.17 8.99
C LEU A 361 -22.92 2.21 10.19
N ARG A 362 -23.66 1.11 10.12
CA ARG A 362 -23.68 0.05 11.14
C ARG A 362 -22.73 -1.09 10.79
N GLU A 363 -22.65 -1.45 9.51
CA GLU A 363 -21.74 -2.51 9.05
C GLU A 363 -20.89 -2.02 7.88
N LEU A 364 -19.58 -2.12 8.04
CA LEU A 364 -18.58 -1.88 7.00
C LEU A 364 -17.70 -3.11 6.81
N ARG A 365 -17.79 -3.73 5.63
CA ARG A 365 -16.96 -4.88 5.26
C ARG A 365 -16.19 -4.57 3.99
N LEU A 366 -14.88 -4.39 4.14
CA LEU A 366 -13.94 -4.11 3.06
C LEU A 366 -12.90 -5.23 2.90
N ASN A 367 -13.06 -6.34 3.62
CA ASN A 367 -12.03 -7.37 3.73
C ASN A 367 -11.71 -8.08 2.41
N ASN A 368 -10.49 -8.59 2.28
CA ASN A 368 -9.96 -9.27 1.09
C ASN A 368 -10.07 -8.39 -0.17
N ASN A 369 -9.39 -7.25 -0.14
CA ASN A 369 -9.24 -6.28 -1.22
C ASN A 369 -7.78 -5.75 -1.24
N PHE A 370 -7.52 -4.69 -2.00
CA PHE A 370 -6.23 -4.00 -2.06
C PHE A 370 -6.34 -2.53 -1.61
N PHE A 371 -7.20 -2.23 -0.62
CA PHE A 371 -7.25 -0.88 -0.03
C PHE A 371 -5.90 -0.52 0.59
N TYR A 372 -5.51 0.76 0.46
CA TYR A 372 -4.23 1.26 0.96
C TYR A 372 -4.34 2.64 1.59
N GLY A 373 -3.36 3.02 2.39
CA GLY A 373 -3.32 4.32 3.09
C GLY A 373 -3.44 4.22 4.60
N GLN A 374 -3.62 5.37 5.24
CA GLN A 374 -3.77 5.49 6.69
C GLN A 374 -5.13 6.10 7.03
N ILE A 375 -5.84 5.45 7.94
CA ILE A 375 -7.09 5.95 8.51
C ILE A 375 -6.72 6.84 9.70
N SER A 376 -6.95 8.15 9.60
CA SER A 376 -6.61 9.07 10.69
C SER A 376 -7.77 9.23 11.68
N SER A 377 -9.01 9.19 11.18
CA SER A 377 -10.21 9.13 12.00
C SER A 377 -11.42 8.59 11.23
N PHE A 378 -12.40 8.08 11.95
CA PHE A 378 -13.76 7.80 11.48
C PHE A 378 -14.68 9.01 11.70
N PRO A 379 -15.86 9.07 11.06
CA PRO A 379 -16.86 10.10 11.32
C PRO A 379 -17.27 10.22 12.79
N ASP A 380 -17.55 11.43 13.28
CA ASP A 380 -17.82 11.72 14.70
C ASP A 380 -18.93 10.84 15.34
N ASN A 381 -19.91 10.40 14.56
CA ASN A 381 -21.04 9.58 15.04
C ASN A 381 -20.75 8.06 15.00
N THR A 382 -19.58 7.62 14.55
CA THR A 382 -19.27 6.19 14.37
C THR A 382 -19.45 5.38 15.65
N ALA A 383 -19.11 5.94 16.82
CA ALA A 383 -19.32 5.29 18.11
C ALA A 383 -20.80 5.02 18.47
N GLU A 384 -21.75 5.73 17.87
CA GLU A 384 -23.19 5.56 18.12
C GLU A 384 -23.82 4.44 17.28
N PHE A 385 -23.27 4.17 16.09
CA PHE A 385 -23.91 3.30 15.09
C PHE A 385 -23.13 2.03 14.73
N MET A 386 -21.79 2.04 14.76
CA MET A 386 -21.00 0.93 14.19
C MET A 386 -21.11 -0.37 14.99
N GLU A 387 -21.63 -1.41 14.36
CA GLU A 387 -21.82 -2.76 14.91
C GLU A 387 -20.77 -3.76 14.38
N VAL A 388 -20.37 -3.64 13.10
CA VAL A 388 -19.42 -4.53 12.44
C VAL A 388 -18.41 -3.74 11.60
N LEU A 389 -17.13 -3.85 11.96
CA LEU A 389 -16.02 -3.37 11.13
C LEU A 389 -15.14 -4.55 10.72
N ASN A 390 -15.02 -4.79 9.41
CA ASN A 390 -14.10 -5.78 8.86
C ASN A 390 -13.25 -5.20 7.73
N LEU A 391 -11.98 -4.92 8.03
CA LEU A 391 -10.98 -4.43 7.09
C LEU A 391 -9.94 -5.49 6.70
N SER A 392 -10.12 -6.73 7.18
CA SER A 392 -9.07 -7.74 7.13
C SER A 392 -8.57 -8.09 5.72
N GLY A 393 -7.32 -8.52 5.59
CA GLY A 393 -6.74 -8.93 4.30
C GLY A 393 -6.46 -7.77 3.33
N ASN A 394 -6.40 -6.53 3.82
CA ASN A 394 -5.95 -5.36 3.06
C ASN A 394 -4.53 -4.95 3.47
N LEU A 395 -3.53 -5.53 2.80
CA LEU A 395 -2.11 -5.32 3.13
C LEU A 395 -1.62 -3.87 2.92
N GLY A 396 -2.32 -3.07 2.12
CA GLY A 396 -1.95 -1.67 1.88
C GLY A 396 -2.31 -0.72 3.03
N LEU A 397 -3.15 -1.15 3.97
CA LEU A 397 -3.56 -0.33 5.12
C LEU A 397 -2.45 -0.29 6.17
N VAL A 398 -2.01 0.91 6.52
CA VAL A 398 -0.83 1.17 7.36
C VAL A 398 -1.11 2.24 8.42
N GLY A 399 -0.14 2.46 9.31
CA GLY A 399 -0.18 3.54 10.29
C GLY A 399 -0.83 3.15 11.62
N VAL A 400 -1.36 4.15 12.33
CA VAL A 400 -2.06 3.99 13.61
C VAL A 400 -3.54 3.81 13.35
N PHE A 401 -4.16 2.78 13.93
CA PHE A 401 -5.61 2.59 13.85
C PHE A 401 -6.33 3.40 14.95
N PRO A 402 -7.29 4.27 14.61
CA PRO A 402 -7.96 5.15 15.57
C PRO A 402 -9.08 4.42 16.33
N LEU A 403 -8.69 3.51 17.22
CA LEU A 403 -9.64 2.70 17.99
C LEU A 403 -10.55 3.52 18.92
N GLU A 404 -10.10 4.71 19.34
CA GLU A 404 -10.88 5.60 20.21
C GLU A 404 -12.15 6.15 19.54
N ASP A 405 -12.21 6.23 18.21
CA ASP A 405 -13.38 6.77 17.48
C ASP A 405 -14.64 5.90 17.63
N PHE A 406 -14.47 4.67 18.12
CA PHE A 406 -15.56 3.73 18.43
C PHE A 406 -16.03 3.82 19.88
N LEU A 407 -15.52 4.81 20.64
CA LEU A 407 -15.85 5.04 22.05
C LEU A 407 -16.35 6.46 22.26
N THR A 408 -17.52 6.62 22.91
CA THR A 408 -17.95 7.95 23.37
C THR A 408 -17.32 8.27 24.73
N ALA A 409 -17.24 9.56 25.08
CA ALA A 409 -16.74 10.02 26.37
C ALA A 409 -17.60 9.56 27.58
N GLN A 410 -18.78 8.98 27.35
CA GLN A 410 -19.76 8.63 28.39
C GLN A 410 -20.20 7.15 28.39
N ASP A 411 -20.01 6.39 27.31
CA ASP A 411 -20.61 5.06 27.18
C ASP A 411 -19.67 3.89 27.54
N LEU A 412 -20.17 3.03 28.42
CA LEU A 412 -19.62 1.71 28.75
C LEU A 412 -20.11 0.61 27.77
N ASN A 413 -20.89 0.96 26.74
CA ASN A 413 -21.60 0.01 25.88
C ASN A 413 -21.55 0.42 24.39
N ALA A 414 -20.35 0.55 23.81
CA ALA A 414 -20.22 0.71 22.35
C ALA A 414 -21.01 -0.39 21.59
N PRO A 415 -21.71 -0.08 20.48
CA PRO A 415 -22.51 -1.05 19.71
C PRO A 415 -21.65 -2.10 18.99
N LEU A 416 -20.35 -1.86 18.87
CA LEU A 416 -19.41 -2.71 18.15
C LEU A 416 -19.40 -4.16 18.67
N THR A 417 -19.84 -5.08 17.82
CA THR A 417 -19.88 -6.53 18.09
C THR A 417 -18.75 -7.28 17.38
N THR A 418 -18.31 -6.82 16.21
CA THR A 418 -17.23 -7.42 15.43
C THR A 418 -16.22 -6.36 15.02
N PHE A 419 -14.96 -6.59 15.37
CA PHE A 419 -13.84 -5.76 14.99
C PHE A 419 -12.75 -6.64 14.37
N ASP A 420 -12.55 -6.56 13.07
CA ASP A 420 -11.55 -7.37 12.37
C ASP A 420 -10.71 -6.52 11.44
N ILE A 421 -9.45 -6.30 11.81
CA ILE A 421 -8.43 -5.63 11.00
C ILE A 421 -7.26 -6.57 10.72
N SER A 422 -7.48 -7.89 10.80
CA SER A 422 -6.41 -8.87 10.63
C SER A 422 -5.77 -8.83 9.24
N ASN A 423 -4.51 -9.26 9.10
CA ASN A 423 -3.80 -9.32 7.83
C ASN A 423 -3.75 -7.96 7.09
N CYS A 424 -3.58 -6.88 7.85
CA CYS A 424 -3.25 -5.53 7.40
C CYS A 424 -1.80 -5.17 7.82
N ASN A 425 -1.36 -3.93 7.64
CA ASN A 425 -0.03 -3.47 8.06
C ASN A 425 -0.11 -2.35 9.13
N PHE A 426 -1.17 -2.32 9.95
CA PHE A 426 -1.27 -1.37 11.06
C PHE A 426 -0.18 -1.62 12.10
N ARG A 427 0.41 -0.53 12.62
CA ARG A 427 1.58 -0.56 13.50
C ARG A 427 1.24 -0.29 14.96
N LYS A 428 0.10 0.36 15.21
CA LYS A 428 -0.33 0.76 16.56
C LYS A 428 -1.84 0.87 16.66
N LEU A 429 -2.38 0.60 17.86
CA LEU A 429 -3.75 0.99 18.21
C LEU A 429 -3.69 2.30 19.00
N GLN A 430 -4.43 3.33 18.59
CA GLN A 430 -4.51 4.59 19.36
C GLN A 430 -4.98 4.27 20.80
N PRO A 431 -4.25 4.74 21.84
CA PRO A 431 -4.51 4.33 23.22
C PRO A 431 -5.85 4.87 23.70
N THR A 432 -6.66 4.03 24.35
CA THR A 432 -7.81 4.51 25.12
C THR A 432 -7.32 5.31 26.31
N SER A 433 -7.68 6.59 26.38
CA SER A 433 -7.41 7.51 27.49
C SER A 433 -7.79 6.93 28.87
N GLY A 434 -6.87 6.17 29.48
CA GLY A 434 -6.86 5.76 30.90
C GLY A 434 -8.03 4.92 31.42
N ASN A 435 -9.10 4.74 30.66
CA ASN A 435 -10.35 4.12 31.13
C ASN A 435 -10.47 2.68 30.63
N VAL A 436 -10.60 1.78 31.59
CA VAL A 436 -10.70 0.33 31.40
C VAL A 436 -12.19 -0.03 31.19
N ARG A 437 -12.50 -0.91 30.22
CA ARG A 437 -13.80 -1.62 30.01
C ARG A 437 -14.95 -0.93 29.21
N ASN A 438 -14.70 -0.34 28.04
CA ASN A 438 -15.77 0.31 27.24
C ASN A 438 -16.35 -0.51 26.05
N PHE A 439 -15.74 -1.63 25.64
CA PHE A 439 -16.28 -2.51 24.56
C PHE A 439 -16.99 -3.74 25.15
N SER A 440 -18.12 -3.52 25.83
CA SER A 440 -18.86 -4.61 26.50
C SER A 440 -19.60 -5.56 25.55
N ASN A 441 -19.95 -5.10 24.34
CA ASN A 441 -20.72 -5.86 23.35
C ASN A 441 -19.85 -6.64 22.35
N LEU A 442 -18.52 -6.50 22.41
CA LEU A 442 -17.60 -7.06 21.43
C LEU A 442 -17.55 -8.60 21.55
N LYS A 443 -17.93 -9.29 20.47
CA LYS A 443 -18.01 -10.77 20.37
C LYS A 443 -16.89 -11.36 19.53
N ARG A 444 -16.35 -10.61 18.56
CA ARG A 444 -15.29 -11.07 17.65
C ARG A 444 -14.24 -9.99 17.47
N VAL A 445 -12.98 -10.40 17.59
CA VAL A 445 -11.81 -9.53 17.46
C VAL A 445 -10.74 -10.21 16.61
N GLY A 446 -10.44 -9.65 15.44
CA GLY A 446 -9.36 -10.06 14.55
C GLY A 446 -8.31 -8.96 14.44
N ILE A 447 -7.08 -9.24 14.86
CA ILE A 447 -5.95 -8.29 14.84
C ILE A 447 -4.64 -8.94 14.41
N ASP A 448 -4.64 -10.24 14.14
CA ASP A 448 -3.48 -11.00 13.69
C ASP A 448 -2.97 -10.50 12.34
N GLY A 449 -1.75 -10.86 11.95
CA GLY A 449 -1.19 -10.46 10.66
C GLY A 449 -0.85 -8.96 10.51
N ASN A 450 -0.98 -8.15 11.56
CA ASN A 450 -0.54 -6.75 11.62
C ASN A 450 0.89 -6.56 12.16
N ARG A 451 1.36 -5.31 12.23
CA ARG A 451 2.66 -4.89 12.79
C ARG A 451 2.57 -4.34 14.21
N PHE A 452 1.55 -4.73 14.98
CA PHE A 452 1.34 -4.24 16.35
C PHE A 452 2.48 -4.59 17.29
N HIS A 453 2.80 -3.66 18.20
CA HIS A 453 3.70 -3.91 19.31
C HIS A 453 2.99 -4.71 20.41
N PHE A 454 3.76 -5.35 21.30
CA PHE A 454 3.21 -6.13 22.40
C PHE A 454 2.33 -5.28 23.35
N ASP A 455 2.61 -3.98 23.46
CA ASP A 455 1.83 -3.06 24.28
C ASP A 455 0.44 -2.77 23.72
N ASP A 456 0.27 -2.82 22.39
CA ASP A 456 -1.03 -2.62 21.72
C ASP A 456 -2.00 -3.75 22.04
N PHE A 457 -1.50 -4.97 22.20
CA PHE A 457 -2.30 -6.11 22.65
C PHE A 457 -2.89 -5.85 24.05
N PHE A 458 -2.11 -5.25 24.97
CA PHE A 458 -2.62 -4.90 26.29
C PHE A 458 -3.56 -3.70 26.28
N THR A 459 -3.42 -2.77 25.34
CA THR A 459 -4.39 -1.69 25.12
C THR A 459 -5.75 -2.29 24.77
N LEU A 460 -5.80 -3.25 23.85
CA LEU A 460 -7.03 -3.91 23.44
C LEU A 460 -7.63 -4.79 24.56
N VAL A 461 -6.81 -5.60 25.24
CA VAL A 461 -7.26 -6.44 26.36
C VAL A 461 -7.82 -5.60 27.52
N ARG A 462 -7.31 -4.39 27.76
CA ARG A 462 -7.88 -3.45 28.74
C ARG A 462 -9.21 -2.84 28.30
N ALA A 463 -9.42 -2.72 26.99
CA ALA A 463 -10.62 -2.12 26.42
C ALA A 463 -11.81 -3.11 26.34
N VAL A 464 -11.54 -4.42 26.22
CA VAL A 464 -12.54 -5.48 25.93
C VAL A 464 -12.86 -6.33 27.17
N ASN A 465 -14.14 -6.69 27.36
CA ASN A 465 -14.54 -7.69 28.36
C ASN A 465 -14.29 -9.10 27.81
N ALA A 466 -13.51 -9.94 28.51
CA ALA A 466 -12.76 -11.06 27.94
C ALA A 466 -13.46 -12.42 27.60
N PRO A 467 -14.80 -12.67 27.62
CA PRO A 467 -15.27 -14.06 27.43
C PRO A 467 -15.32 -14.61 25.99
N GLN A 468 -15.03 -13.83 24.94
CA GLN A 468 -15.22 -14.26 23.55
C GLN A 468 -14.08 -13.79 22.61
N PHE A 469 -12.82 -14.02 23.00
CA PHE A 469 -11.70 -13.80 22.09
C PHE A 469 -11.59 -14.98 21.13
N THR A 470 -12.10 -14.84 19.90
CA THR A 470 -12.01 -15.88 18.86
C THR A 470 -11.06 -15.40 17.76
N VAL A 471 -9.83 -15.93 17.74
CA VAL A 471 -8.88 -15.69 16.65
C VAL A 471 -9.23 -16.64 15.50
N HIS A 472 -9.75 -16.11 14.40
CA HIS A 472 -10.13 -16.91 13.24
C HIS A 472 -8.92 -17.14 12.32
N ASN A 473 -8.41 -18.37 12.27
CA ASN A 473 -7.49 -18.80 11.21
C ASN A 473 -8.31 -19.15 9.96
N ASN A 474 -8.54 -18.19 9.05
CA ASN A 474 -9.13 -18.46 7.73
C ASN A 474 -8.02 -18.76 6.69
N LEU A 475 -7.27 -19.85 6.88
CA LEU A 475 -6.35 -20.34 5.87
C LEU A 475 -7.09 -21.18 4.81
N PRO A 476 -6.85 -20.99 3.50
CA PRO A 476 -7.38 -21.86 2.45
C PRO A 476 -6.96 -23.32 2.66
N ALA A 477 -7.85 -24.26 2.32
CA ALA A 477 -7.56 -25.69 2.41
C ALA A 477 -6.27 -26.05 1.65
N GLY A 478 -5.24 -26.50 2.36
CA GLY A 478 -3.95 -26.92 1.79
C GLY A 478 -2.74 -26.06 2.17
N VAL A 479 -2.94 -24.89 2.79
CA VAL A 479 -1.84 -24.05 3.31
C VAL A 479 -1.56 -24.44 4.77
N THR A 480 -0.38 -25.02 5.03
CA THR A 480 0.06 -25.47 6.37
C THR A 480 1.00 -24.48 7.07
N ALA A 481 0.80 -23.17 6.85
CA ALA A 481 1.57 -22.13 7.54
C ALA A 481 0.71 -21.52 8.67
N PRO A 482 1.01 -21.79 9.95
CA PRO A 482 0.27 -21.16 11.04
C PRO A 482 0.74 -19.71 11.20
N VAL A 483 -0.07 -18.77 10.70
CA VAL A 483 -0.02 -17.37 11.16
C VAL A 483 -0.67 -17.38 12.53
N SER A 484 0.13 -17.49 13.59
CA SER A 484 -0.38 -17.69 14.95
C SER A 484 0.48 -16.93 15.93
N HIS A 485 0.35 -15.60 15.92
CA HIS A 485 1.14 -14.80 16.86
C HIS A 485 0.62 -14.85 18.30
N TYR A 486 -0.64 -15.25 18.57
CA TYR A 486 -1.18 -15.30 19.95
C TYR A 486 -2.37 -16.27 20.14
N ILE A 487 -2.19 -17.60 20.03
CA ILE A 487 -3.28 -18.57 20.31
C ILE A 487 -2.82 -19.68 21.27
N PRO A 488 -3.60 -20.04 22.32
CA PRO A 488 -3.39 -21.25 23.12
C PRO A 488 -3.54 -22.53 22.28
N PRO A 489 -2.78 -23.61 22.51
CA PRO A 489 -2.75 -24.78 21.61
C PRO A 489 -3.98 -25.69 21.65
N TYR A 490 -4.86 -25.55 22.64
CA TYR A 490 -6.01 -26.45 22.82
C TYR A 490 -7.30 -25.77 22.37
N TRP A 491 -7.51 -25.66 21.06
CA TRP A 491 -8.85 -25.39 20.54
C TRP A 491 -9.22 -26.13 19.25
N ASN A 492 -8.32 -26.97 18.73
CA ASN A 492 -8.63 -27.88 17.63
C ASN A 492 -9.03 -29.26 18.15
N SER A 493 -10.28 -29.42 18.53
CA SER A 493 -10.96 -30.71 18.38
C SER A 493 -12.47 -30.49 18.35
N GLY A 494 -13.07 -30.75 17.20
CA GLY A 494 -14.51 -30.89 17.09
C GLY A 494 -15.05 -31.99 18.02
N ALA A 495 -16.35 -31.90 18.28
CA ALA A 495 -17.19 -32.87 18.98
C ALA A 495 -16.97 -33.03 20.49
N GLY A 496 -17.90 -32.42 21.24
CA GLY A 496 -18.49 -33.03 22.44
C GLY A 496 -17.58 -33.26 23.66
N ALA A 497 -17.39 -32.24 24.49
CA ALA A 497 -17.24 -32.42 25.92
C ALA A 497 -17.55 -31.10 26.65
N GLY A 498 -18.66 -31.06 27.38
CA GLY A 498 -18.89 -29.98 28.34
C GLY A 498 -17.93 -30.15 29.52
N LEU A 499 -17.10 -29.15 29.80
CA LEU A 499 -16.42 -29.01 31.08
C LEU A 499 -16.29 -27.53 31.46
N LEU A 500 -16.52 -27.31 32.75
CA LEU A 500 -16.56 -26.04 33.47
C LEU A 500 -15.21 -25.31 33.49
N PHE A 501 -15.30 -23.98 33.56
CA PHE A 501 -14.23 -23.01 33.78
C PHE A 501 -13.44 -23.32 35.07
N ASP A 502 -12.27 -23.95 34.99
CA ASP A 502 -11.25 -23.90 36.05
C ASP A 502 -9.92 -24.56 35.63
N THR A 503 -9.17 -23.97 34.68
CA THR A 503 -7.72 -24.25 34.56
C THR A 503 -7.01 -23.11 33.85
N LEU A 504 -5.99 -22.57 34.52
CA LEU A 504 -4.97 -21.64 34.01
C LEU A 504 -4.53 -22.00 32.58
N ALA A 505 -4.88 -21.17 31.61
CA ALA A 505 -4.43 -21.29 30.22
C ALA A 505 -2.91 -21.02 30.16
N ALA A 506 -2.11 -22.07 30.06
CA ALA A 506 -0.69 -21.98 29.76
C ALA A 506 -0.51 -21.70 28.25
N PHE A 507 0.02 -20.52 27.92
CA PHE A 507 0.46 -20.20 26.56
C PHE A 507 1.59 -21.18 26.18
N THR A 508 1.38 -22.00 25.15
CA THR A 508 2.43 -22.88 24.61
C THR A 508 2.71 -22.47 23.18
N TYR A 509 3.98 -22.20 22.87
CA TYR A 509 4.44 -21.89 21.52
C TYR A 509 4.29 -23.13 20.62
N GLY A 510 3.73 -22.96 19.43
CA GLY A 510 3.86 -23.95 18.36
C GLY A 510 5.35 -24.12 18.02
N THR A 511 5.81 -25.36 17.90
CA THR A 511 7.23 -25.74 17.79
C THR A 511 7.89 -25.40 16.44
N GLY A 512 7.41 -24.38 15.73
CA GLY A 512 7.61 -24.26 14.29
C GLY A 512 7.96 -22.89 13.74
N ILE A 513 8.34 -21.87 14.52
CA ILE A 513 9.05 -20.69 13.99
C ILE A 513 9.77 -19.91 15.11
N ASP A 514 11.09 -19.83 15.02
CA ASP A 514 12.01 -19.22 16.00
C ASP A 514 12.12 -17.68 15.81
N SER A 515 11.08 -16.93 16.17
CA SER A 515 11.08 -15.46 16.05
C SER A 515 10.20 -14.76 17.10
N ALA A 516 10.73 -14.58 18.33
CA ALA A 516 10.41 -13.45 19.23
C ALA A 516 11.33 -13.52 20.48
N GLY A 517 12.03 -12.42 20.78
CA GLY A 517 12.54 -12.17 22.13
C GLY A 517 11.38 -11.68 23.01
N VAL A 518 11.31 -12.13 24.25
CA VAL A 518 10.13 -11.98 25.13
C VAL A 518 9.94 -10.53 25.62
N GLY A 519 8.73 -9.97 25.48
CA GLY A 519 8.15 -8.95 26.37
C GLY A 519 8.87 -7.61 26.52
N GLY A 520 9.44 -7.05 25.45
CA GLY A 520 10.20 -5.79 25.54
C GLY A 520 11.56 -5.93 26.21
N VAL A 521 12.02 -7.17 26.42
CA VAL A 521 13.29 -7.48 27.07
C VAL A 521 14.26 -8.05 26.03
N ARG A 522 15.12 -7.18 25.47
CA ARG A 522 16.18 -7.59 24.54
C ARG A 522 17.51 -7.82 25.29
N ARG A 523 18.21 -8.90 24.94
CA ARG A 523 19.55 -9.21 25.44
C ARG A 523 20.56 -8.33 24.69
N ARG A 524 21.29 -7.45 25.39
CA ARG A 524 22.30 -6.55 24.79
C ARG A 524 23.64 -7.27 24.50
N GLY A 525 23.65 -8.28 23.64
CA GLY A 525 24.90 -8.96 23.26
C GLY A 525 25.62 -9.70 24.41
N THR A 526 26.79 -10.27 24.11
CA THR A 526 27.57 -11.09 25.04
C THR A 526 28.02 -10.27 26.26
N GLY A 527 27.66 -10.71 27.47
CA GLY A 527 28.11 -10.07 28.72
C GLY A 527 27.30 -8.86 29.22
N LYS A 528 26.15 -8.50 28.62
CA LYS A 528 25.31 -7.38 29.12
C LYS A 528 23.98 -7.81 29.72
N TYR A 529 23.43 -6.89 30.49
CA TYR A 529 22.23 -7.04 31.32
C TYR A 529 20.94 -7.08 30.51
N VAL A 530 19.91 -7.66 31.12
CA VAL A 530 18.54 -7.79 30.63
C VAL A 530 17.68 -6.81 31.44
N TYR A 531 16.99 -5.89 30.75
CA TYR A 531 16.20 -4.81 31.36
C TYR A 531 14.70 -5.03 31.16
N LEU A 532 13.91 -4.87 32.24
CA LEU A 532 12.45 -4.84 32.20
C LEU A 532 11.97 -3.39 32.42
N PRO A 533 11.39 -2.71 31.41
CA PRO A 533 10.93 -1.33 31.56
C PRO A 533 9.65 -1.23 32.41
N SER A 534 9.47 -0.11 33.12
CA SER A 534 8.32 0.16 34.02
C SER A 534 6.98 0.30 33.29
N ASN A 535 7.02 0.56 31.99
CA ASN A 535 5.88 0.81 31.10
C ASN A 535 5.00 -0.44 30.92
N VAL A 536 5.53 -1.62 31.28
CA VAL A 536 4.82 -2.91 31.27
C VAL A 536 3.89 -3.05 32.51
N GLY A 537 3.68 -1.96 33.27
CA GLY A 537 2.74 -1.91 34.40
C GLY A 537 3.28 -2.55 35.67
N PHE A 538 4.60 -2.61 35.84
CA PHE A 538 5.22 -3.16 37.05
C PHE A 538 5.29 -2.07 38.13
N ASP A 539 4.56 -2.23 39.24
CA ASP A 539 4.76 -1.38 40.43
C ASP A 539 6.10 -1.78 41.07
N PRO A 540 7.09 -0.87 41.14
CA PRO A 540 8.39 -1.16 41.73
C PRO A 540 8.32 -1.54 43.23
N ASN A 541 7.18 -1.31 43.91
CA ASN A 541 6.95 -1.79 45.27
C ASN A 541 6.54 -3.27 45.35
N LEU A 542 6.20 -3.91 44.23
CA LEU A 542 5.76 -5.31 44.15
C LEU A 542 6.87 -6.30 43.76
N VAL A 543 8.14 -5.88 43.75
CA VAL A 543 9.32 -6.71 43.38
C VAL A 543 9.41 -8.03 44.17
N ASN A 544 8.85 -8.09 45.38
CA ASN A 544 8.77 -9.30 46.21
C ASN A 544 7.80 -10.38 45.69
N THR A 545 7.04 -10.12 44.62
CA THR A 545 6.06 -11.04 44.03
C THR A 545 6.60 -11.86 42.85
N VAL A 546 7.86 -11.61 42.43
CA VAL A 546 8.52 -12.34 41.35
C VAL A 546 9.31 -13.52 41.91
N ARG A 547 8.98 -14.74 41.50
CA ARG A 547 9.74 -15.96 41.80
C ARG A 547 10.54 -16.40 40.59
N TRP A 548 11.77 -16.85 40.78
CA TRP A 548 12.63 -17.35 39.72
C TRP A 548 12.81 -18.88 39.82
N PHE A 549 12.86 -19.57 38.69
CA PHE A 549 13.09 -21.02 38.59
C PHE A 549 14.18 -21.32 37.57
N ARG A 550 14.80 -22.51 37.65
CA ARG A 550 15.67 -23.01 36.59
C ARG A 550 15.53 -24.52 36.39
N THR A 551 15.88 -25.00 35.19
CA THR A 551 15.96 -26.43 34.88
C THR A 551 17.18 -26.76 34.02
N LYS A 552 17.70 -27.98 34.12
CA LYS A 552 18.90 -28.46 33.42
C LYS A 552 18.51 -29.55 32.42
N GLY A 553 18.78 -29.32 31.13
CA GLY A 553 18.77 -30.40 30.13
C GLY A 553 17.42 -31.01 29.70
N LEU A 554 16.26 -30.36 29.90
CA LEU A 554 14.94 -30.90 29.49
C LEU A 554 14.45 -30.41 28.10
N THR A 555 13.78 -31.31 27.36
CA THR A 555 12.93 -31.04 26.18
C THR A 555 11.46 -30.84 26.62
N LEU A 556 10.71 -29.98 25.91
CA LEU A 556 9.35 -29.54 26.31
C LEU A 556 8.34 -30.69 26.51
N GLU A 557 8.56 -31.83 25.88
CA GLU A 557 7.66 -33.00 25.92
C GLU A 557 7.68 -33.77 27.25
N SER A 558 8.61 -33.46 28.16
CA SER A 558 8.81 -34.20 29.42
C SER A 558 8.13 -33.59 30.66
N LEU A 559 7.33 -32.52 30.50
CA LEU A 559 6.66 -31.81 31.59
C LEU A 559 5.41 -32.56 32.08
N GLY A 560 5.61 -33.56 32.94
CA GLY A 560 4.54 -34.29 33.61
C GLY A 560 4.09 -33.59 34.90
N GLY A 561 2.89 -32.99 34.89
CA GLY A 561 2.08 -32.69 36.08
C GLY A 561 2.62 -31.67 37.10
N LEU A 562 1.69 -31.06 37.86
CA LEU A 562 1.99 -30.19 39.00
C LEU A 562 2.19 -31.01 40.29
N ALA A 563 3.14 -30.62 41.12
CA ALA A 563 3.22 -31.03 42.52
C ALA A 563 2.05 -30.43 43.32
N SER A 564 1.81 -30.95 44.54
CA SER A 564 0.69 -30.55 45.41
C SER A 564 0.68 -29.08 45.84
N ASP A 565 1.77 -28.35 45.62
CA ASP A 565 1.91 -26.90 45.89
C ASP A 565 1.70 -26.02 44.64
N GLY A 566 1.34 -26.62 43.50
CA GLY A 566 1.13 -25.94 42.23
C GLY A 566 2.40 -25.67 41.42
N THR A 567 3.56 -26.25 41.79
CA THR A 567 4.80 -26.14 41.00
C THR A 567 4.93 -27.27 39.96
N PRO A 568 5.45 -27.03 38.74
CA PRO A 568 5.68 -28.11 37.78
C PRO A 568 6.77 -29.07 38.26
N GLN A 569 6.58 -30.39 38.14
CA GLN A 569 7.63 -31.35 38.52
C GLN A 569 8.86 -31.24 37.60
N GLY A 570 10.07 -31.25 38.19
CA GLY A 570 11.35 -31.26 37.45
C GLY A 570 12.14 -29.94 37.44
N PHE A 571 11.70 -28.93 38.18
CA PHE A 571 12.40 -27.66 38.37
C PHE A 571 13.23 -27.65 39.67
N ASP A 572 14.39 -26.99 39.65
CA ASP A 572 15.16 -26.69 40.86
C ASP A 572 14.49 -25.49 41.56
N ASN A 573 13.76 -25.78 42.65
CA ASN A 573 12.90 -24.83 43.38
C ASN A 573 13.67 -23.86 44.30
N THR A 574 14.95 -23.60 44.05
CA THR A 574 15.70 -22.56 44.76
C THR A 574 15.14 -21.17 44.44
N ILE A 575 14.36 -20.61 45.37
CA ILE A 575 13.91 -19.22 45.37
C ILE A 575 15.14 -18.34 45.67
N PHE A 576 15.54 -17.48 44.74
CA PHE A 576 16.61 -16.50 44.97
C PHE A 576 16.04 -15.24 45.65
N PRO A 577 16.39 -14.91 46.90
CA PRO A 577 16.02 -13.63 47.49
C PRO A 577 16.80 -12.49 46.83
N VAL A 578 16.15 -11.34 46.63
CA VAL A 578 16.64 -10.13 45.93
C VAL A 578 17.88 -9.46 46.58
N THR A 579 18.49 -10.07 47.61
CA THR A 579 19.58 -9.44 48.39
C THR A 579 20.82 -10.33 48.62
N ALA A 580 20.95 -11.48 47.95
CA ALA A 580 22.13 -12.32 48.13
C ALA A 580 23.30 -11.86 47.23
N THR A 581 24.32 -11.27 47.83
CA THR A 581 25.63 -10.96 47.20
C THR A 581 26.49 -12.20 46.92
N ASP A 582 25.94 -13.41 47.09
CA ASP A 582 26.65 -14.66 46.85
C ASP A 582 26.06 -15.40 45.65
N THR A 583 26.95 -15.75 44.70
CA THR A 583 26.74 -16.62 43.53
C THR A 583 26.14 -16.01 42.25
N GLY A 584 26.78 -14.96 41.69
CA GLY A 584 26.85 -14.74 40.23
C GLY A 584 25.54 -14.45 39.46
N PHE A 585 24.39 -14.38 40.12
CA PHE A 585 23.09 -14.05 39.54
C PHE A 585 22.52 -12.83 40.28
N LEU A 586 22.66 -11.65 39.68
CA LEU A 586 22.10 -10.40 40.22
C LEU A 586 20.71 -10.19 39.60
N ALA A 587 19.64 -10.53 40.30
CA ALA A 587 18.29 -10.13 39.92
C ALA A 587 17.76 -9.11 40.93
N GLY A 588 17.53 -7.86 40.52
CA GLY A 588 17.06 -6.80 41.40
C GLY A 588 16.85 -5.45 40.67
N PRO A 589 16.26 -4.44 41.34
CA PRO A 589 16.11 -3.11 40.77
C PRO A 589 17.49 -2.52 40.43
N ASP A 590 17.57 -1.83 39.29
CA ASP A 590 18.78 -1.13 38.88
C ASP A 590 19.11 -0.01 39.88
N ILE A 591 20.39 0.09 40.25
CA ILE A 591 20.86 1.01 41.29
C ILE A 591 20.69 2.48 40.89
N ASP A 592 20.80 2.78 39.60
CA ASP A 592 20.68 4.13 39.06
C ASP A 592 19.23 4.42 38.61
N HIS A 593 18.47 3.36 38.33
CA HIS A 593 17.07 3.44 37.89
C HIS A 593 16.19 2.46 38.69
N PRO A 594 15.69 2.84 39.88
CA PRO A 594 14.93 1.94 40.75
C PRO A 594 13.63 1.38 40.14
N ASN A 595 13.19 1.94 39.01
CA ASN A 595 12.01 1.52 38.25
C ASN A 595 12.30 0.45 37.18
N ILE A 596 13.55 -0.05 37.09
CA ILE A 596 13.98 -1.03 36.10
C ILE A 596 14.48 -2.29 36.82
N LEU A 597 13.97 -3.46 36.43
CA LEU A 597 14.45 -4.75 36.95
C LEU A 597 15.61 -5.26 36.11
N ARG A 598 16.77 -5.51 36.74
CA ARG A 598 18.02 -5.95 36.13
C ARG A 598 18.27 -7.43 36.42
N VAL A 599 18.69 -8.18 35.40
CA VAL A 599 19.20 -9.56 35.56
C VAL A 599 20.66 -9.65 35.11
N GLY A 600 21.52 -10.19 35.97
CA GLY A 600 22.97 -10.32 35.79
C GLY A 600 23.39 -11.25 34.65
N PRO A 601 24.67 -11.19 34.23
CA PRO A 601 25.17 -11.91 33.06
C PRO A 601 25.08 -13.43 33.22
N LEU A 602 24.30 -14.07 32.36
CA LEU A 602 24.02 -15.52 32.35
C LEU A 602 25.11 -16.38 31.69
N ASP A 603 26.28 -15.81 31.38
CA ASP A 603 27.31 -16.43 30.53
C ASP A 603 28.55 -16.94 31.28
N SER A 604 28.39 -17.59 32.44
CA SER A 604 29.46 -18.46 32.96
C SER A 604 29.34 -19.84 32.31
N ALA A 605 30.45 -20.55 32.09
CA ALA A 605 30.46 -21.91 31.57
C ALA A 605 29.60 -22.90 32.40
N ALA A 606 29.22 -22.53 33.63
CA ALA A 606 28.31 -23.29 34.47
C ALA A 606 26.81 -23.07 34.16
N HIS A 607 26.44 -21.97 33.48
CA HIS A 607 25.04 -21.55 33.24
C HIS A 607 24.50 -21.91 31.86
N SER A 608 25.34 -22.25 30.87
CA SER A 608 24.96 -22.58 29.48
C SER A 608 24.07 -23.83 29.34
N VAL A 609 24.00 -24.67 30.37
CA VAL A 609 23.20 -25.90 30.43
C VAL A 609 21.85 -25.74 31.16
N TRP A 610 21.55 -24.52 31.65
CA TRP A 610 20.34 -24.21 32.41
C TRP A 610 19.39 -23.29 31.63
N LYS A 611 18.09 -23.54 31.75
CA LYS A 611 17.01 -22.64 31.32
C LYS A 611 16.40 -21.99 32.56
N TYR A 612 16.17 -20.67 32.54
CA TYR A 612 15.66 -19.89 33.68
C TYR A 612 14.27 -19.33 33.39
N PHE A 613 13.39 -19.28 34.40
CA PHE A 613 11.98 -18.85 34.31
C PHE A 613 11.66 -17.87 35.43
N ALA A 614 10.64 -17.00 35.26
CA ALA A 614 10.16 -16.07 36.29
C ALA A 614 8.63 -16.09 36.40
N GLU A 615 8.07 -16.34 37.58
CA GLU A 615 6.64 -16.25 37.90
C GLU A 615 6.33 -14.90 38.55
N VAL A 616 5.37 -14.16 38.00
CA VAL A 616 4.81 -12.94 38.61
C VAL A 616 3.37 -13.26 39.02
N ARG A 617 3.00 -13.11 40.29
CA ARG A 617 1.62 -13.35 40.76
C ARG A 617 0.82 -12.05 40.86
N HIS A 618 -0.18 -11.87 40.01
CA HIS A 618 -1.21 -10.82 40.13
C HIS A 618 -2.52 -11.24 39.45
N ASP A 619 -3.67 -10.80 39.93
CA ASP A 619 -5.02 -11.17 39.43
C ASP A 619 -5.30 -10.75 37.97
N SER A 620 -4.40 -9.99 37.37
CA SER A 620 -4.44 -9.54 35.97
C SER A 620 -3.43 -10.27 35.06
N PHE A 621 -2.65 -11.21 35.61
CA PHE A 621 -1.52 -11.85 34.93
C PHE A 621 -1.51 -13.37 35.17
N PRO A 622 -1.83 -14.22 34.18
CA PRO A 622 -1.51 -15.64 34.25
C PRO A 622 0.00 -15.88 34.00
N LEU A 623 0.51 -16.96 34.62
CA LEU A 623 1.89 -17.49 34.53
C LEU A 623 2.59 -17.26 33.18
N LYS A 624 3.75 -16.58 33.18
CA LYS A 624 4.66 -16.46 32.02
C LYS A 624 5.97 -17.20 32.28
N GLY A 625 6.44 -17.99 31.30
CA GLY A 625 7.80 -18.56 31.30
C GLY A 625 8.71 -17.77 30.37
N PHE A 626 9.88 -17.36 30.83
CA PHE A 626 10.96 -16.86 29.96
C PHE A 626 11.87 -18.04 29.60
N ALA A 627 12.40 -18.10 28.38
CA ALA A 627 13.43 -19.08 28.03
C ALA A 627 14.55 -18.37 27.24
N SER A 628 15.78 -18.42 27.75
CA SER A 628 16.95 -17.92 27.04
C SER A 628 17.65 -19.06 26.27
N ARG A 629 17.94 -18.85 24.98
CA ARG A 629 18.99 -19.60 24.26
C ARG A 629 20.12 -18.63 23.86
N PRO A 630 21.40 -19.07 23.87
CA PRO A 630 22.48 -18.26 23.32
C PRO A 630 22.37 -18.24 21.79
N LYS A 631 22.49 -17.05 21.16
CA LYS A 631 22.70 -16.92 19.72
C LYS A 631 24.17 -16.63 19.44
N ARG A 632 24.72 -17.33 18.45
CA ARG A 632 26.09 -17.18 17.94
C ARG A 632 25.98 -16.54 16.56
N LEU A 633 26.53 -15.34 16.38
CA LEU A 633 26.72 -14.75 15.06
C LEU A 633 27.85 -15.49 14.31
N ILE A 634 27.61 -15.85 13.05
CA ILE A 634 28.65 -16.26 12.11
C ILE A 634 28.72 -15.16 11.05
N VAL A 635 29.78 -14.35 11.12
CA VAL A 635 30.09 -13.27 10.17
C VAL A 635 30.73 -13.90 8.93
N GLY A 636 30.07 -13.78 7.77
CA GLY A 636 30.61 -14.09 6.44
C GLY A 636 30.74 -12.80 5.60
N ASN A 637 31.16 -12.90 4.34
CA ASN A 637 31.21 -11.74 3.44
C ASN A 637 29.79 -11.37 2.97
N CYS A 638 29.42 -10.09 3.09
CA CYS A 638 28.13 -9.56 2.66
C CYS A 638 28.26 -8.86 1.31
N PHE A 639 27.29 -9.08 0.44
CA PHE A 639 27.21 -8.43 -0.87
C PHE A 639 25.79 -7.92 -1.09
N ASP A 640 25.57 -7.02 -2.03
CA ASP A 640 24.25 -6.59 -2.47
C ASP A 640 23.61 -7.57 -3.48
N SER A 641 22.52 -7.19 -4.15
CA SER A 641 21.88 -8.05 -5.17
C SER A 641 22.73 -8.22 -6.45
N LEU A 642 23.66 -7.29 -6.70
CA LEU A 642 24.57 -7.27 -7.85
C LEU A 642 25.94 -7.91 -7.53
N GLY A 643 26.15 -8.33 -6.28
CA GLY A 643 27.38 -8.96 -5.83
C GLY A 643 28.46 -7.97 -5.36
N ALA A 644 28.12 -6.70 -5.14
CA ALA A 644 29.04 -5.70 -4.60
C ALA A 644 29.13 -5.78 -3.07
N PRO A 645 30.32 -5.65 -2.46
CA PRO A 645 30.50 -5.81 -1.02
C PRO A 645 29.80 -4.70 -0.22
N ILE A 646 29.11 -5.09 0.86
CA ILE A 646 28.48 -4.17 1.83
C ILE A 646 28.96 -4.50 3.24
N ASN A 647 28.97 -3.50 4.14
CA ASN A 647 29.20 -3.71 5.56
C ASN A 647 28.03 -4.50 6.14
N CYS A 648 28.31 -5.73 6.59
CA CYS A 648 27.33 -6.60 7.21
C CYS A 648 26.65 -5.89 8.39
N GLN A 649 25.33 -6.01 8.46
CA GLN A 649 24.49 -5.47 9.54
C GLN A 649 24.54 -3.94 9.71
N GLN A 650 25.14 -3.20 8.78
CA GLN A 650 25.14 -1.75 8.81
C GLN A 650 24.16 -1.18 7.79
N MET A 651 23.33 -0.24 8.24
CA MET A 651 22.47 0.55 7.36
C MET A 651 22.63 2.03 7.65
N LEU A 652 22.62 2.85 6.60
CA LEU A 652 22.48 4.29 6.72
C LEU A 652 21.00 4.63 6.74
N VAL A 653 20.64 5.64 7.52
CA VAL A 653 19.27 6.12 7.66
C VAL A 653 19.26 7.63 7.59
N GLN A 654 18.34 8.17 6.80
CA GLN A 654 18.10 9.61 6.68
C GLN A 654 16.75 9.96 7.26
N PHE A 655 16.73 10.94 8.15
CA PHE A 655 15.52 11.46 8.78
C PHE A 655 14.99 12.69 8.03
N GLN A 656 13.70 12.96 8.20
CA GLN A 656 13.17 14.30 7.93
C GLN A 656 13.76 15.30 8.94
N ASP A 657 14.06 16.53 8.50
CA ASP A 657 14.75 17.56 9.31
C ASP A 657 13.99 17.95 10.60
N THR A 658 12.71 17.58 10.75
CA THR A 658 11.84 17.95 11.88
C THR A 658 11.64 16.85 12.94
N ILE A 659 12.29 15.68 12.80
CA ILE A 659 12.09 14.53 13.69
C ILE A 659 12.75 14.76 15.07
N SER A 660 11.99 14.51 16.16
CA SER A 660 12.47 14.61 17.55
C SER A 660 13.44 13.48 17.94
N ALA A 661 14.35 13.75 18.88
CA ALA A 661 15.29 12.75 19.39
C ALA A 661 14.60 11.55 20.06
N GLU A 662 13.47 11.79 20.74
CA GLU A 662 12.64 10.72 21.32
C GLU A 662 12.06 9.82 20.23
N THR A 663 11.60 10.38 19.11
CA THR A 663 11.10 9.60 17.97
C THR A 663 12.21 8.78 17.33
N LYS A 664 13.41 9.33 17.14
CA LYS A 664 14.56 8.57 16.62
C LYS A 664 14.92 7.41 17.53
N LEU A 665 14.95 7.64 18.85
CA LEU A 665 15.21 6.59 19.83
C LEU A 665 14.14 5.50 19.79
N ALA A 666 12.85 5.88 19.79
CA ALA A 666 11.74 4.94 19.72
C ALA A 666 11.79 4.10 18.44
N LEU A 667 12.14 4.70 17.30
CA LEU A 667 12.26 4.00 16.02
C LEU A 667 13.44 3.00 16.02
N ARG A 668 14.58 3.39 16.61
CA ARG A 668 15.73 2.47 16.78
C ARG A 668 15.37 1.29 17.69
N GLU A 669 14.64 1.55 18.77
CA GLU A 669 14.14 0.53 19.70
C GLU A 669 13.12 -0.41 19.04
N GLU A 670 12.19 0.14 18.25
CA GLU A 670 11.21 -0.60 17.43
C GLU A 670 11.92 -1.57 16.49
N LEU A 671 12.84 -1.05 15.68
CA LEU A 671 13.52 -1.80 14.64
C LEU A 671 14.60 -2.74 15.18
N GLY A 672 14.98 -2.60 16.45
CA GLY A 672 16.01 -3.45 17.02
C GLY A 672 17.39 -3.14 16.51
N VAL A 673 17.66 -1.88 16.27
CA VAL A 673 18.91 -1.39 15.71
C VAL A 673 19.59 -0.48 16.73
N SER A 674 20.91 -0.49 16.78
CA SER A 674 21.69 0.44 17.61
C SER A 674 22.31 1.51 16.75
N LEU A 675 22.32 2.73 17.25
CA LEU A 675 23.11 3.80 16.66
C LEU A 675 24.59 3.43 16.75
N ILE A 676 25.27 3.33 15.60
CA ILE A 676 26.74 3.27 15.50
C ILE A 676 27.27 4.69 15.53
N ASP A 677 26.73 5.54 14.64
CA ASP A 677 27.25 6.88 14.42
C ASP A 677 26.18 7.82 13.82
N SER A 678 26.44 9.12 13.85
CA SER A 678 25.49 10.17 13.44
C SER A 678 26.25 11.41 12.95
N CYS A 679 25.68 12.14 11.98
CA CYS A 679 26.28 13.37 11.44
C CYS A 679 25.20 14.38 11.03
N VAL A 680 25.62 15.63 10.76
CA VAL A 680 24.74 16.73 10.31
C VAL A 680 23.54 16.86 11.26
N CYS A 681 23.86 17.10 12.54
CA CYS A 681 22.90 17.20 13.65
C CYS A 681 21.96 15.97 13.80
N GLY A 682 22.41 14.81 13.34
CA GLY A 682 21.67 13.55 13.31
C GLY A 682 20.56 13.45 12.27
N SER A 683 20.58 14.29 11.25
CA SER A 683 19.74 14.10 10.06
C SER A 683 20.12 12.83 9.29
N ILE A 684 21.39 12.39 9.40
CA ILE A 684 21.90 11.13 8.86
C ILE A 684 22.50 10.30 10.00
N GLU A 685 22.17 9.01 10.03
CA GLU A 685 22.61 8.07 11.06
C GLU A 685 23.08 6.75 10.46
N LEU A 686 24.09 6.16 11.09
CA LEU A 686 24.56 4.81 10.80
C LEU A 686 24.09 3.87 11.90
N TRP A 687 23.34 2.85 11.52
CA TRP A 687 22.74 1.88 12.44
C TRP A 687 23.35 0.49 12.27
N GLU A 688 23.48 -0.22 13.39
CA GLU A 688 23.81 -1.64 13.46
C GLU A 688 22.53 -2.45 13.69
N ILE A 689 22.30 -3.48 12.89
CA ILE A 689 21.19 -4.41 13.07
C ILE A 689 21.53 -5.35 14.23
N SER A 690 20.85 -5.17 15.36
CA SER A 690 21.01 -6.08 16.50
C SER A 690 20.08 -7.28 16.34
N ASP A 691 20.68 -8.42 15.99
CA ASP A 691 20.05 -9.76 15.98
C ASP A 691 18.88 -9.92 14.98
N THR A 692 19.19 -10.29 13.73
CA THR A 692 18.19 -10.49 12.67
C THR A 692 17.09 -11.47 13.10
N SER A 693 15.86 -11.00 13.17
CA SER A 693 14.67 -11.84 13.24
C SER A 693 14.51 -12.58 11.91
N ASN A 694 14.90 -13.86 11.87
CA ASN A 694 14.29 -14.96 11.12
C ASN A 694 15.36 -15.99 10.75
N GLN A 695 15.29 -17.14 11.43
CA GLN A 695 16.14 -18.31 11.21
C GLN A 695 17.63 -18.06 11.49
N ALA A 696 18.31 -19.07 12.04
CA ALA A 696 19.74 -19.19 11.86
C ALA A 696 20.02 -19.51 10.38
N LEU A 697 19.78 -18.54 9.50
CA LEU A 697 20.55 -18.46 8.27
C LEU A 697 21.73 -17.58 8.63
N VAL A 698 22.91 -18.16 8.54
CA VAL A 698 24.16 -17.45 8.25
C VAL A 698 23.84 -16.18 7.46
N GLU A 699 24.45 -15.04 7.79
CA GLU A 699 24.39 -13.85 6.94
C GLU A 699 24.97 -14.19 5.56
N ASN A 700 24.11 -14.77 4.72
CA ASN A 700 24.50 -15.41 3.49
C ASN A 700 24.42 -14.31 2.44
N VAL A 701 25.58 -13.73 2.12
CA VAL A 701 25.69 -12.77 1.01
C VAL A 701 24.83 -11.52 1.25
N GLY A 702 24.76 -10.99 2.49
CA GLY A 702 24.13 -9.70 2.83
C GLY A 702 22.59 -9.62 2.79
N ARG A 703 21.87 -10.74 2.58
CA ARG A 703 20.40 -10.75 2.40
C ARG A 703 19.62 -10.19 3.60
N GLY A 704 20.08 -10.45 4.83
CA GLY A 704 19.44 -9.94 6.06
C GLY A 704 19.51 -8.43 6.16
N THR A 705 20.68 -7.87 5.87
CA THR A 705 20.95 -6.42 5.85
C THR A 705 20.07 -5.71 4.81
N ARG A 706 19.99 -6.25 3.58
CA ARG A 706 19.12 -5.70 2.52
C ARG A 706 17.63 -5.71 2.86
N ASN A 707 17.12 -6.83 3.38
CA ASN A 707 15.70 -6.94 3.75
C ASN A 707 15.33 -5.96 4.88
N THR A 708 16.23 -5.78 5.84
CA THR A 708 16.01 -4.87 6.97
C THR A 708 16.05 -3.41 6.50
N ALA A 709 17.01 -3.02 5.65
CA ALA A 709 17.05 -1.69 5.05
C ALA A 709 15.77 -1.41 4.23
N SER A 710 15.33 -2.35 3.39
CA SER A 710 14.08 -2.23 2.62
C SER A 710 12.83 -2.08 3.51
N THR A 711 12.74 -2.85 4.60
CA THR A 711 11.62 -2.74 5.55
C THR A 711 11.66 -1.41 6.31
N THR A 712 12.86 -0.95 6.68
CA THR A 712 13.11 0.31 7.39
C THR A 712 12.77 1.51 6.50
N ARG A 713 13.00 1.42 5.19
CA ARG A 713 12.65 2.48 4.24
C ARG A 713 11.15 2.83 4.22
N GLY A 714 10.27 1.90 4.60
CA GLY A 714 8.82 2.11 4.65
C GLY A 714 8.31 2.79 5.93
N GLN A 715 9.18 3.44 6.71
CA GLN A 715 8.81 4.20 7.92
C GLN A 715 8.53 5.66 7.54
N ALA A 716 7.45 6.24 8.06
CA ALA A 716 7.01 7.59 7.67
C ALA A 716 8.01 8.68 8.11
N GLU A 717 8.77 8.39 9.16
CA GLU A 717 9.78 9.25 9.78
C GLU A 717 11.09 9.33 8.97
N LEU A 718 11.29 8.41 8.03
CA LEU A 718 12.54 8.24 7.28
C LEU A 718 12.38 8.70 5.83
N LEU A 719 13.36 9.49 5.37
CA LEU A 719 13.51 9.82 3.95
C LEU A 719 14.17 8.67 3.18
N SER A 720 15.08 7.94 3.82
CA SER A 720 15.74 6.78 3.23
C SER A 720 16.33 5.84 4.28
N ALA A 721 16.52 4.58 3.88
CA ALA A 721 17.29 3.59 4.61
C ALA A 721 17.96 2.65 3.60
N ASP A 722 19.29 2.52 3.67
CA ASP A 722 20.11 1.86 2.65
C ASP A 722 21.25 1.04 3.28
N PRO A 723 21.71 -0.07 2.65
CA PRO A 723 22.90 -0.78 3.11
C PRO A 723 24.17 0.09 3.07
N ASN A 724 25.07 -0.08 4.04
CA ASN A 724 26.34 0.66 4.04
C ASN A 724 27.38 0.03 3.12
N TYR A 725 27.73 0.72 2.03
CA TYR A 725 28.72 0.25 1.06
C TYR A 725 30.13 0.62 1.50
N GLN A 726 31.07 -0.32 1.36
CA GLN A 726 32.48 -0.05 1.56
C GLN A 726 33.02 0.75 0.37
N LEU A 727 33.65 1.87 0.66
CA LEU A 727 34.43 2.63 -0.31
C LEU A 727 35.89 2.23 -0.12
N LEU A 728 36.47 1.60 -1.14
CA LEU A 728 37.90 1.30 -1.17
C LEU A 728 38.61 2.44 -1.90
N GLY A 729 39.35 3.25 -1.13
CA GLY A 729 40.45 4.05 -1.66
C GLY A 729 41.60 3.15 -2.10
N PRO A 730 42.38 3.55 -3.12
CA PRO A 730 43.55 2.78 -3.58
C PRO A 730 44.67 2.80 -2.54
N GLY A 731 44.82 1.70 -1.78
CA GLY A 731 45.46 1.67 -0.46
C GLY A 731 46.90 2.15 -0.28
N GLY A 732 47.19 2.59 0.94
CA GLY A 732 48.51 2.91 1.51
C GLY A 732 48.41 3.21 3.01
N SER A 733 49.41 2.81 3.80
CA SER A 733 49.42 2.81 5.29
C SER A 733 50.15 3.99 5.95
N GLY A 734 49.50 4.75 6.84
CA GLY A 734 50.14 5.77 7.70
C GLY A 734 49.24 6.26 8.84
N SER A 735 49.82 6.83 9.91
CA SER A 735 49.12 7.54 10.99
C SER A 735 50.04 8.68 11.44
N ALA A 736 49.52 9.92 11.51
CA ALA A 736 50.24 11.07 12.04
C ALA A 736 49.38 11.85 13.04
N ALA A 737 50.05 12.44 14.04
CA ALA A 737 49.42 13.27 15.06
C ALA A 737 49.15 14.69 14.54
N ALA A 738 48.12 15.34 15.09
CA ALA A 738 47.74 16.72 14.79
C ALA A 738 48.90 17.71 15.03
N PRO A 739 49.03 18.78 14.23
CA PRO A 739 50.15 19.71 14.27
C PRO A 739 49.89 20.86 15.24
N ASN A 740 50.96 21.60 15.57
CA ASN A 740 50.94 22.82 16.38
C ASN A 740 51.00 24.11 15.54
N PHE A 741 50.40 24.15 14.34
CA PHE A 741 50.51 25.32 13.44
C PHE A 741 49.24 25.55 12.63
N ALA A 742 48.80 26.80 12.51
CA ALA A 742 47.60 27.21 11.76
C ALA A 742 47.91 27.53 10.28
N PRO A 743 47.24 26.89 9.30
CA PRO A 743 47.20 27.34 7.91
C PRO A 743 46.69 28.79 7.82
N SER A 744 47.02 29.46 6.72
CA SER A 744 46.48 30.79 6.43
C SER A 744 46.28 30.92 4.93
N HIS A 745 45.04 31.10 4.50
CA HIS A 745 44.74 31.49 3.13
C HIS A 745 44.97 33.01 2.96
N PRO A 746 45.68 33.47 1.91
CA PRO A 746 46.06 34.89 1.76
C PRO A 746 44.90 35.81 1.34
N ASN A 747 43.81 35.27 0.78
CA ASN A 747 42.61 36.02 0.38
C ASN A 747 41.45 35.77 1.34
N ASN A 748 40.70 36.84 1.63
CA ASN A 748 39.55 36.86 2.52
C ASN A 748 38.22 36.51 1.81
N ASN A 749 38.18 36.34 0.49
CA ASN A 749 36.95 35.92 -0.23
C ASN A 749 37.24 35.01 -1.45
N PRO A 750 37.81 33.80 -1.25
CA PRO A 750 38.06 32.85 -2.34
C PRO A 750 36.80 32.02 -2.67
N VAL A 751 36.78 31.42 -3.87
CA VAL A 751 35.82 30.36 -4.19
C VAL A 751 36.23 29.07 -3.48
N LEU A 752 35.30 28.49 -2.71
CA LEU A 752 35.57 27.27 -1.95
C LEU A 752 35.27 26.00 -2.74
N ILE A 753 36.20 25.06 -2.69
CA ILE A 753 36.04 23.68 -3.19
C ILE A 753 36.02 22.71 -2.01
N GLY A 754 34.93 21.97 -1.86
CA GLY A 754 34.85 20.84 -0.93
C GLY A 754 35.58 19.63 -1.50
N MET A 755 36.64 19.16 -0.82
CA MET A 755 37.39 17.97 -1.22
C MET A 755 37.03 16.80 -0.31
N ILE A 756 36.22 15.87 -0.81
CA ILE A 756 35.87 14.64 -0.07
C ILE A 756 36.90 13.57 -0.45
N ASP A 757 37.92 13.36 0.39
CA ASP A 757 39.03 12.43 0.11
C ASP A 757 39.69 11.90 1.42
N ALA A 758 40.95 11.47 1.37
CA ALA A 758 41.70 10.95 2.52
C ALA A 758 42.28 12.03 3.45
N GLY A 759 42.00 13.31 3.18
CA GLY A 759 42.57 14.45 3.88
C GLY A 759 43.59 15.21 3.04
N ILE A 760 44.36 16.09 3.68
CA ILE A 760 45.42 16.89 3.03
C ILE A 760 46.68 16.96 3.91
N ASP A 761 47.88 16.87 3.30
CA ASP A 761 49.13 17.19 3.98
C ASP A 761 49.26 18.70 4.21
N TYR A 762 48.64 19.18 5.29
CA TYR A 762 48.72 20.57 5.73
C TYR A 762 50.14 20.96 6.20
N ASN A 763 51.14 20.07 6.23
CA ASN A 763 52.53 20.45 6.50
C ASN A 763 53.29 20.82 5.23
N ASN A 764 52.72 20.57 4.05
CA ASN A 764 53.30 20.98 2.78
C ASN A 764 53.14 22.49 2.59
N SER A 765 54.27 23.21 2.56
CA SER A 765 54.27 24.68 2.46
C SER A 765 53.55 25.24 1.23
N SER A 766 53.46 24.48 0.14
CA SER A 766 52.73 24.89 -1.06
C SER A 766 51.22 24.69 -0.92
N LEU A 767 50.77 23.64 -0.23
CA LEU A 767 49.35 23.35 -0.01
C LEU A 767 48.75 24.14 1.15
N GLN A 768 49.56 24.54 2.14
CA GLN A 768 49.11 25.35 3.28
C GLN A 768 48.37 26.62 2.87
N GLU A 769 48.85 27.30 1.82
CA GLU A 769 48.23 28.52 1.30
C GLU A 769 46.92 28.27 0.54
N ARG A 770 46.55 27.01 0.30
CA ARG A 770 45.33 26.61 -0.42
C ARG A 770 44.24 26.07 0.51
N ILE A 771 44.50 25.90 1.80
CA ILE A 771 43.52 25.38 2.75
C ILE A 771 42.67 26.53 3.28
N TRP A 772 41.34 26.37 3.21
CA TRP A 772 40.40 27.29 3.83
C TRP A 772 40.48 27.19 5.36
N VAL A 773 40.31 28.32 6.04
CA VAL A 773 40.28 28.38 7.51
C VAL A 773 38.95 28.99 7.93
N ASN A 774 38.08 28.16 8.52
CA ASN A 774 36.90 28.61 9.23
C ASN A 774 37.36 29.37 10.48
N THR A 775 37.13 30.68 10.52
CA THR A 775 37.64 31.49 11.65
C THR A 775 36.79 31.38 12.92
N GLU A 776 35.55 30.90 12.80
CA GLU A 776 34.65 30.74 13.95
C GLU A 776 35.07 29.54 14.82
N ASP A 777 35.51 28.44 14.20
CA ASP A 777 35.89 27.18 14.89
C ASP A 777 37.40 26.85 14.86
N ASN A 778 38.28 27.86 14.81
CA ASN A 778 39.75 27.68 14.77
C ASN A 778 40.45 27.81 16.14
N ASP A 779 39.72 27.68 17.25
CA ASP A 779 40.27 27.85 18.60
C ASP A 779 40.46 26.52 19.39
N ASN A 780 39.96 25.40 18.86
CA ASN A 780 40.04 24.06 19.43
C ASN A 780 39.48 23.98 20.88
N ASN A 781 38.37 24.66 21.14
CA ASN A 781 37.74 24.74 22.45
C ASN A 781 36.75 23.58 22.73
N GLY A 782 36.44 22.74 21.73
CA GLY A 782 35.51 21.61 21.81
C GLY A 782 34.03 22.01 21.69
N ILE A 783 33.75 23.22 21.23
CA ILE A 783 32.44 23.83 21.02
C ILE A 783 32.26 24.01 19.50
N ASP A 784 31.01 23.98 19.07
CA ASP A 784 30.59 24.33 17.71
C ASP A 784 30.15 25.80 17.76
N ASP A 785 31.06 26.70 17.38
CA ASP A 785 30.89 28.15 17.54
C ASP A 785 30.06 28.77 16.39
N ASP A 786 30.08 28.17 15.19
CA ASP A 786 29.28 28.58 14.03
C ASP A 786 27.91 27.89 13.92
N GLY A 787 27.69 26.81 14.68
CA GLY A 787 26.44 26.07 14.75
C GLY A 787 26.22 25.12 13.58
N ASP A 788 27.28 24.70 12.89
CA ASP A 788 27.25 23.79 11.75
C ASP A 788 27.28 22.30 12.14
N CYS A 789 27.23 22.00 13.44
CA CYS A 789 27.24 20.68 14.06
C CYS A 789 28.57 19.91 14.00
N GLU A 790 29.68 20.54 13.62
CA GLU A 790 31.01 19.94 13.64
C GLU A 790 31.98 20.80 14.49
N PRO A 791 32.11 20.52 15.81
CA PRO A 791 32.92 21.33 16.73
C PRO A 791 34.39 21.40 16.35
N ASP A 792 35.02 22.59 16.36
CA ASP A 792 36.43 22.78 16.02
C ASP A 792 36.80 22.35 14.57
N ASN A 793 35.90 22.55 13.60
CA ASN A 793 36.15 22.22 12.18
C ASN A 793 37.02 23.26 11.43
N GLY A 794 37.87 24.00 12.15
CA GLY A 794 38.64 25.14 11.65
C GLY A 794 39.32 24.95 10.30
N TRP A 795 39.83 23.75 9.97
CA TRP A 795 40.51 23.47 8.69
C TRP A 795 39.81 22.39 7.86
N GLY A 796 38.54 22.10 8.14
CA GLY A 796 37.78 20.97 7.62
C GLY A 796 37.51 19.89 8.66
N TRP A 797 36.91 18.78 8.24
CA TRP A 797 36.41 17.76 9.16
C TRP A 797 36.84 16.34 8.81
N ASN A 798 37.16 15.54 9.82
CA ASN A 798 37.44 14.12 9.71
C ASN A 798 36.23 13.30 10.21
N TYR A 799 35.48 12.75 9.25
CA TYR A 799 34.27 11.97 9.49
C TYR A 799 34.51 10.59 10.10
N LEU A 800 35.76 10.11 10.14
CA LEU A 800 36.11 8.84 10.76
C LEU A 800 36.40 8.99 12.25
N ASP A 801 37.17 10.02 12.61
CA ASP A 801 37.63 10.24 13.99
C ASP A 801 36.86 11.35 14.73
N ARG A 802 35.91 12.01 14.06
CA ARG A 802 35.03 13.07 14.60
C ARG A 802 35.82 14.24 15.21
N ASN A 803 36.71 14.82 14.41
CA ASN A 803 37.52 15.96 14.81
C ASN A 803 38.03 16.76 13.59
N GLY A 804 38.61 17.94 13.84
CA GLY A 804 39.24 18.78 12.81
C GLY A 804 40.58 18.26 12.24
N ASN A 805 41.06 17.06 12.61
CA ASN A 805 42.32 16.53 12.07
C ASN A 805 42.13 15.89 10.69
N VAL A 806 42.27 16.71 9.67
CA VAL A 806 42.16 16.36 8.25
C VAL A 806 43.48 15.92 7.61
N TYR A 807 44.48 15.48 8.39
CA TYR A 807 45.76 15.04 7.83
C TYR A 807 45.59 13.86 6.88
N ASP A 808 46.24 13.93 5.72
CA ASP A 808 46.33 12.81 4.79
C ASP A 808 47.41 11.81 5.20
N ASP A 809 46.97 10.71 5.79
CA ASP A 809 47.82 9.58 6.16
C ASP A 809 47.79 8.44 5.12
N HIS A 810 47.12 8.66 3.98
CA HIS A 810 46.99 7.72 2.86
C HIS A 810 47.84 8.12 1.65
N GLY A 811 47.81 9.41 1.28
CA GLY A 811 48.55 10.03 0.19
C GLY A 811 47.72 10.40 -1.03
N HIS A 812 46.53 9.82 -1.19
CA HIS A 812 45.63 10.13 -2.30
C HIS A 812 45.06 11.55 -2.20
N GLY A 813 44.60 11.96 -1.02
CA GLY A 813 43.96 13.26 -0.84
C GLY A 813 44.90 14.43 -1.07
N THR A 814 46.16 14.32 -0.65
CA THR A 814 47.23 15.30 -0.93
C THR A 814 47.54 15.39 -2.41
N ALA A 815 47.52 14.25 -3.11
CA ALA A 815 47.73 14.24 -4.55
C ALA A 815 46.56 14.92 -5.29
N VAL A 816 45.32 14.65 -4.88
CA VAL A 816 44.11 15.32 -5.41
C VAL A 816 44.15 16.83 -5.11
N ALA A 817 44.49 17.21 -3.88
CA ALA A 817 44.65 18.61 -3.46
C ALA A 817 45.73 19.35 -4.29
N SER A 818 46.78 18.65 -4.74
CA SER A 818 47.80 19.22 -5.62
C SER A 818 47.23 19.63 -6.98
N VAL A 819 46.29 18.86 -7.51
CA VAL A 819 45.61 19.16 -8.76
C VAL A 819 44.62 20.31 -8.59
N LEU A 820 43.80 20.27 -7.52
CA LEU A 820 42.87 21.34 -7.16
C LEU A 820 43.59 22.68 -6.92
N GLY A 821 44.71 22.65 -6.19
CA GLY A 821 45.57 23.80 -5.91
C GLY A 821 46.39 24.27 -7.11
N GLY A 822 46.37 23.53 -8.22
CA GLY A 822 46.95 23.92 -9.50
C GLY A 822 48.44 23.65 -9.70
N PHE A 823 49.04 22.83 -8.85
CA PHE A 823 50.47 22.50 -8.91
C PHE A 823 50.79 21.46 -9.99
N SER A 824 49.80 20.63 -10.33
CA SER A 824 49.98 19.42 -11.15
C SER A 824 49.76 19.60 -12.66
N SER A 825 49.08 20.68 -13.08
CA SER A 825 48.74 20.93 -14.50
C SER A 825 48.87 22.42 -14.88
N PRO A 826 50.09 22.97 -14.96
CA PRO A 826 50.33 24.41 -15.15
C PRO A 826 50.01 24.94 -16.56
N ASN A 827 49.65 24.08 -17.53
CA ASN A 827 49.48 24.44 -18.95
C ASN A 827 48.03 24.40 -19.47
N ILE A 828 47.05 23.94 -18.69
CA ILE A 828 45.66 23.74 -19.14
C ILE A 828 44.74 24.90 -18.69
N LEU A 829 45.02 25.45 -17.51
CA LEU A 829 44.28 26.55 -16.90
C LEU A 829 45.20 27.76 -16.80
N PRO A 830 44.70 29.01 -16.94
CA PRO A 830 45.54 30.18 -16.75
C PRO A 830 46.19 30.09 -15.37
N ASN A 831 47.52 30.21 -15.33
CA ASN A 831 48.21 30.54 -14.10
C ASN A 831 47.73 31.95 -13.74
N SER A 832 46.78 32.05 -12.82
CA SER A 832 46.61 33.31 -12.12
C SER A 832 47.97 33.54 -11.45
N ASN A 833 48.62 34.64 -11.77
CA ASN A 833 49.85 35.04 -11.10
C ASN A 833 49.55 35.52 -9.65
N SER A 834 48.39 35.17 -9.10
CA SER A 834 47.90 35.39 -7.74
C SER A 834 47.50 34.02 -7.15
N ASN A 835 48.07 33.68 -6.00
CA ASN A 835 47.77 32.47 -5.25
C ASN A 835 46.40 32.56 -4.52
N ASP A 836 45.48 33.40 -4.98
CA ASP A 836 44.56 34.06 -4.06
C ASP A 836 43.07 33.69 -4.25
N ASP A 837 42.64 33.07 -5.35
CA ASP A 837 41.19 33.09 -5.69
C ASP A 837 40.41 31.79 -5.39
N ILE A 838 41.08 30.69 -5.06
CA ILE A 838 40.44 29.38 -4.76
C ILE A 838 41.03 28.77 -3.49
N ALA A 839 40.16 28.29 -2.60
CA ALA A 839 40.53 27.57 -1.38
C ALA A 839 39.85 26.19 -1.28
N ILE A 840 40.51 25.26 -0.60
CA ILE A 840 40.09 23.87 -0.43
C ILE A 840 39.59 23.68 1.00
N VAL A 841 38.38 23.15 1.14
CA VAL A 841 37.83 22.66 2.42
C VAL A 841 37.93 21.13 2.41
N PRO A 842 38.87 20.53 3.17
CA PRO A 842 39.07 19.09 3.18
C PRO A 842 38.04 18.38 4.08
N TYR A 843 37.35 17.40 3.53
CA TYR A 843 36.49 16.47 4.26
C TYR A 843 37.08 15.07 4.17
N LYS A 844 37.66 14.60 5.28
CA LYS A 844 38.32 13.30 5.34
C LYS A 844 37.29 12.19 5.60
N TYR A 845 37.18 11.24 4.67
CA TYR A 845 36.24 10.12 4.75
C TYR A 845 36.91 8.73 4.71
N THR A 846 38.22 8.66 4.42
CA THR A 846 39.00 7.41 4.41
C THR A 846 40.16 7.46 5.41
N ASN A 847 40.47 6.31 5.99
CA ASN A 847 41.61 6.16 6.89
C ASN A 847 42.90 5.99 6.09
N GLY A 848 44.03 5.95 6.80
CA GLY A 848 45.32 5.61 6.22
C GLY A 848 45.44 4.15 5.77
N THR A 849 44.39 3.47 5.30
CA THR A 849 44.47 2.27 4.44
C THR A 849 43.63 2.43 3.18
N GLY A 850 42.99 3.59 3.01
CA GLY A 850 42.00 3.89 1.99
C GLY A 850 40.60 3.42 2.36
N ALA A 851 40.36 2.88 3.56
CA ALA A 851 39.03 2.36 3.91
C ALA A 851 38.12 3.49 4.42
N GLY A 852 36.93 3.60 3.82
CA GLY A 852 35.81 4.43 4.25
C GLY A 852 34.50 3.79 3.82
N SER A 853 33.37 4.47 4.02
CA SER A 853 32.07 3.99 3.56
C SER A 853 31.21 5.11 2.98
N VAL A 854 30.10 4.74 2.35
CA VAL A 854 29.14 5.71 1.81
C VAL A 854 28.59 6.61 2.93
N PHE A 855 28.58 6.15 4.18
CA PHE A 855 28.14 6.97 5.30
C PHE A 855 29.01 8.21 5.51
N GLU A 856 30.33 8.06 5.62
CA GLU A 856 31.22 9.21 5.80
C GLU A 856 31.19 10.13 4.57
N ALA A 857 31.13 9.56 3.36
CA ALA A 857 31.08 10.34 2.12
C ALA A 857 29.77 11.14 1.98
N ALA A 858 28.63 10.56 2.36
CA ALA A 858 27.33 11.24 2.33
C ALA A 858 27.22 12.33 3.40
N CYS A 859 27.76 12.09 4.60
CA CYS A 859 27.89 13.11 5.64
C CYS A 859 28.73 14.30 5.12
N ALA A 860 29.90 14.03 4.55
CA ALA A 860 30.78 15.05 4.00
C ALA A 860 30.13 15.86 2.86
N LEU A 861 29.39 15.20 1.96
CA LEU A 861 28.68 15.90 0.88
C LEU A 861 27.56 16.77 1.42
N ARG A 862 26.81 16.29 2.42
CA ARG A 862 25.77 17.06 3.06
C ARG A 862 26.34 18.27 3.79
N GLN A 863 27.42 18.10 4.57
CA GLN A 863 28.10 19.21 5.24
C GLN A 863 28.65 20.22 4.24
N ALA A 864 29.31 19.76 3.18
CA ALA A 864 29.82 20.63 2.14
C ALA A 864 28.71 21.46 1.46
N THR A 865 27.48 20.92 1.40
CA THR A 865 26.32 21.63 0.86
C THR A 865 25.81 22.70 1.81
N ASP A 866 25.76 22.41 3.11
CA ASP A 866 25.25 23.32 4.13
C ASP A 866 26.31 24.35 4.60
N TYR A 867 27.59 24.15 4.24
CA TYR A 867 28.72 24.98 4.64
C TYR A 867 28.53 26.47 4.31
N ALA A 868 28.63 27.30 5.35
CA ALA A 868 28.42 28.74 5.28
C ALA A 868 29.23 29.44 6.38
N ASP A 869 30.30 30.13 5.99
CA ASP A 869 31.14 30.89 6.94
C ASP A 869 30.95 32.41 6.73
N VAL A 870 30.73 33.17 7.80
CA VAL A 870 30.53 34.62 7.73
C VAL A 870 31.87 35.34 7.70
N LEU A 871 32.19 35.90 6.54
CA LEU A 871 33.42 36.65 6.34
C LEU A 871 33.42 37.97 7.14
N PRO A 872 34.60 38.50 7.52
CA PRO A 872 34.72 39.82 8.14
C PRO A 872 34.12 40.98 7.32
N SER A 873 33.89 40.78 6.01
CA SER A 873 33.19 41.74 5.14
C SER A 873 31.67 41.79 5.38
N GLY A 874 31.10 40.76 6.03
CA GLY A 874 29.66 40.53 6.16
C GLY A 874 29.07 39.66 5.04
N ASP A 875 29.88 39.19 4.09
CA ASP A 875 29.48 38.20 3.07
C ASP A 875 29.58 36.78 3.63
N THR A 876 28.87 35.82 3.02
CA THR A 876 28.96 34.40 3.41
C THR A 876 29.77 33.62 2.38
N ALA A 877 30.87 33.00 2.81
CA ALA A 877 31.62 32.05 1.99
C ALA A 877 30.87 30.71 1.92
N ARG A 878 30.71 30.18 0.71
CA ARG A 878 30.01 28.91 0.44
C ARG A 878 30.84 28.03 -0.48
N ILE A 879 30.68 26.71 -0.35
CA ILE A 879 31.24 25.76 -1.29
C ILE A 879 30.41 25.73 -2.58
N ARG A 880 31.05 26.03 -3.71
CA ARG A 880 30.41 26.07 -5.04
C ARG A 880 30.67 24.82 -5.86
N VAL A 881 31.76 24.11 -5.55
CA VAL A 881 32.19 22.89 -6.24
C VAL A 881 32.57 21.84 -5.21
N VAL A 882 32.11 20.61 -5.39
CA VAL A 882 32.63 19.45 -4.63
C VAL A 882 33.37 18.54 -5.59
N ASN A 883 34.59 18.17 -5.22
CA ASN A 883 35.35 17.13 -5.91
C ASN A 883 35.17 15.80 -5.18
N ALA A 884 34.60 14.81 -5.88
CA ALA A 884 34.46 13.43 -5.44
C ALA A 884 35.30 12.52 -6.36
N SER A 885 36.56 12.31 -5.98
CA SER A 885 37.52 11.43 -6.66
C SER A 885 37.40 9.96 -6.19
N TRP A 886 36.19 9.57 -5.79
CA TRP A 886 35.84 8.27 -5.23
C TRP A 886 34.55 7.73 -5.88
N GLY A 887 34.30 6.44 -5.70
CA GLY A 887 33.05 5.84 -6.10
C GLY A 887 32.96 4.37 -5.75
N TYR A 888 31.80 3.78 -6.06
CA TYR A 888 31.54 2.36 -5.86
C TYR A 888 30.63 1.79 -6.94
N TYR A 889 30.68 0.46 -7.08
CA TYR A 889 29.75 -0.32 -7.88
C TYR A 889 28.73 -0.98 -6.97
N GLY A 890 27.47 -1.00 -7.38
CA GLY A 890 26.40 -1.62 -6.60
C GLY A 890 25.03 -1.02 -6.90
N GLU A 891 24.04 -1.42 -6.11
CA GLU A 891 22.72 -0.79 -6.11
C GLU A 891 22.82 0.70 -5.73
N PRO A 892 21.90 1.55 -6.26
CA PRO A 892 21.84 2.96 -5.87
C PRO A 892 21.57 3.11 -4.38
N CYS A 893 22.34 3.96 -3.71
CA CYS A 893 22.07 4.40 -2.34
C CYS A 893 21.13 5.60 -2.40
N ILE A 894 19.87 5.43 -1.97
CA ILE A 894 18.86 6.50 -2.05
C ILE A 894 19.26 7.70 -1.20
N LEU A 895 19.87 7.47 -0.02
CA LEU A 895 20.41 8.55 0.82
C LEU A 895 21.44 9.40 0.07
N LEU A 896 22.38 8.77 -0.64
CA LEU A 896 23.39 9.49 -1.42
C LEU A 896 22.73 10.28 -2.56
N GLU A 897 21.79 9.67 -3.29
CA GLU A 897 21.01 10.35 -4.35
C GLU A 897 20.24 11.56 -3.82
N ASN A 898 19.56 11.41 -2.67
CA ASN A 898 18.85 12.50 -2.01
C ASN A 898 19.82 13.64 -1.64
N THR A 899 21.02 13.30 -1.19
CA THR A 899 22.05 14.28 -0.81
C THR A 899 22.59 15.03 -2.04
N ILE A 900 22.82 14.32 -3.15
CA ILE A 900 23.24 14.92 -4.43
C ILE A 900 22.17 15.89 -4.96
N LYS A 901 20.90 15.45 -4.96
CA LYS A 901 19.76 16.28 -5.35
C LYS A 901 19.61 17.51 -4.45
N TYR A 902 19.78 17.33 -3.14
CA TYR A 902 19.77 18.42 -2.17
C TYR A 902 20.85 19.46 -2.48
N ALA A 903 22.08 19.02 -2.79
CA ALA A 903 23.18 19.88 -3.19
C ALA A 903 22.89 20.72 -4.44
N GLY A 904 22.18 20.12 -5.41
CA GLY A 904 21.73 20.86 -6.60
C GLY A 904 20.70 21.95 -6.28
N SER A 905 19.82 21.71 -5.29
CA SER A 905 18.69 22.58 -4.95
C SER A 905 19.02 23.81 -4.09
N LYS A 906 20.09 23.74 -3.27
CA LYS A 906 20.32 24.71 -2.19
C LYS A 906 21.07 25.98 -2.56
N GLU A 907 21.91 25.96 -3.60
CA GLU A 907 22.47 27.14 -4.30
C GLU A 907 23.40 26.66 -5.43
N HIS A 908 22.86 25.81 -6.31
CA HIS A 908 23.52 25.27 -7.50
C HIS A 908 24.99 24.89 -7.26
N LEU A 909 25.24 23.92 -6.36
CA LEU A 909 26.56 23.31 -6.15
C LEU A 909 26.84 22.31 -7.26
N LEU A 910 28.02 22.40 -7.89
CA LEU A 910 28.46 21.44 -8.92
C LEU A 910 29.25 20.29 -8.28
N LEU A 911 28.74 19.06 -8.37
CA LEU A 911 29.44 17.86 -7.92
C LEU A 911 30.26 17.27 -9.09
N VAL A 912 31.57 17.39 -9.02
CA VAL A 912 32.48 16.84 -10.03
C VAL A 912 32.99 15.47 -9.57
N THR A 913 32.74 14.44 -10.36
CA THR A 913 32.98 13.04 -9.98
C THR A 913 33.97 12.36 -10.90
N SER A 914 34.78 11.44 -10.38
CA SER A 914 35.60 10.57 -11.22
C SER A 914 34.78 9.44 -11.85
N ALA A 915 35.03 9.10 -13.12
CA ALA A 915 34.30 8.04 -13.82
C ALA A 915 34.59 6.61 -13.28
N GLY A 916 35.72 6.39 -12.62
CA GLY A 916 36.22 5.08 -12.20
C GLY A 916 37.30 4.51 -13.15
N ASN A 917 38.07 3.54 -12.66
CA ASN A 917 39.35 3.11 -13.26
C ASN A 917 39.36 1.64 -13.74
N ASP A 918 38.21 1.10 -14.12
CA ASP A 918 38.06 -0.32 -14.46
C ASP A 918 37.89 -0.60 -15.97
N GLY A 919 37.80 0.45 -16.79
CA GLY A 919 37.60 0.36 -18.24
C GLY A 919 36.18 -0.10 -18.62
N TYR A 920 35.22 0.06 -17.71
CA TYR A 920 33.85 -0.41 -17.87
C TYR A 920 32.96 0.61 -18.59
N ASN A 921 31.98 0.09 -19.33
CA ASN A 921 30.86 0.90 -19.82
C ASN A 921 29.83 1.07 -18.70
N THR A 922 29.76 2.26 -18.12
CA THR A 922 28.92 2.52 -16.95
C THR A 922 27.42 2.64 -17.27
N ALA A 923 27.03 2.55 -18.55
CA ALA A 923 25.63 2.28 -18.92
C ALA A 923 25.17 0.88 -18.47
N ASN A 924 26.09 -0.09 -18.40
CA ASN A 924 25.79 -1.48 -18.03
C ASN A 924 26.24 -1.82 -16.61
N GLN A 925 27.29 -1.14 -16.11
CA GLN A 925 27.84 -1.33 -14.77
C GLN A 925 27.93 0.03 -14.10
N LYS A 926 26.84 0.43 -13.44
CA LYS A 926 26.71 1.77 -12.84
C LYS A 926 27.79 1.99 -11.79
N HIS A 927 28.43 3.15 -11.86
CA HIS A 927 29.44 3.62 -10.91
C HIS A 927 28.90 4.87 -10.22
N TRP A 928 28.77 4.85 -8.90
CA TRP A 928 28.21 5.96 -8.12
C TRP A 928 29.33 6.75 -7.46
N PRO A 929 29.25 8.10 -7.39
CA PRO A 929 28.14 8.96 -7.82
C PRO A 929 28.19 9.39 -9.30
N SER A 930 29.14 8.92 -10.11
CA SER A 930 29.26 9.37 -11.52
C SER A 930 28.07 9.02 -12.42
N ASN A 931 27.20 8.11 -11.98
CA ASN A 931 25.97 7.75 -12.67
C ASN A 931 24.70 8.39 -12.04
N SER A 932 24.88 9.24 -11.02
CA SER A 932 23.81 10.05 -10.43
C SER A 932 23.56 11.31 -11.28
N PRO A 933 22.33 11.83 -11.39
CA PRO A 933 21.05 11.27 -10.93
C PRO A 933 20.37 10.35 -11.97
N PHE A 934 19.61 9.38 -11.47
CA PHE A 934 18.86 8.43 -12.30
C PHE A 934 17.53 9.03 -12.82
N GLN A 935 17.38 9.13 -14.15
CA GLN A 935 16.12 9.45 -14.85
C GLN A 935 15.25 8.19 -15.01
N GLU A 936 14.34 7.95 -14.06
CA GLU A 936 13.15 7.10 -14.31
C GLU A 936 11.88 7.94 -14.58
N ASP A 937 11.90 9.23 -14.23
CA ASP A 937 10.80 10.17 -14.50
C ASP A 937 11.21 11.24 -15.54
N PRO A 938 10.64 11.20 -16.77
CA PRO A 938 10.86 12.21 -17.80
C PRO A 938 10.40 13.63 -17.43
N GLN A 939 9.60 13.81 -16.36
CA GLN A 939 9.08 15.12 -15.94
C GLN A 939 10.01 15.90 -14.99
N GLU A 940 11.03 15.26 -14.41
CA GLU A 940 11.96 15.89 -13.45
C GLU A 940 13.36 16.18 -14.02
N SER A 941 13.43 16.59 -15.29
CA SER A 941 14.67 16.81 -16.07
C SER A 941 15.60 17.94 -15.58
N PHE A 942 15.27 18.69 -14.54
CA PHE A 942 15.80 20.05 -14.36
C PHE A 942 16.91 20.23 -13.31
N ASN A 943 17.38 19.17 -12.64
CA ASN A 943 18.33 19.27 -11.51
C ASN A 943 19.57 18.35 -11.65
N ASP A 944 20.17 18.21 -12.84
CA ASP A 944 21.45 17.48 -12.97
C ASP A 944 22.64 18.39 -12.58
N ASN A 945 23.11 18.24 -11.35
CA ASN A 945 24.26 18.96 -10.79
C ASN A 945 25.55 18.12 -10.74
N VAL A 946 25.58 16.97 -11.43
CA VAL A 946 26.74 16.07 -11.47
C VAL A 946 27.52 16.25 -12.76
N LEU A 947 28.84 16.34 -12.67
CA LEU A 947 29.74 16.38 -13.82
C LEU A 947 30.76 15.23 -13.71
N ALA A 948 30.56 14.18 -14.50
CA ALA A 948 31.38 12.97 -14.45
C ALA A 948 32.56 12.98 -15.43
N VAL A 949 33.76 12.69 -14.93
CA VAL A 949 35.01 12.96 -15.67
C VAL A 949 35.81 11.67 -15.95
N ALA A 950 36.01 11.41 -17.24
CA ALA A 950 36.91 10.36 -17.74
C ALA A 950 38.38 10.81 -17.81
N SER A 951 39.30 9.84 -17.88
CA SER A 951 40.73 10.07 -18.03
C SER A 951 41.16 9.91 -19.49
N LEU A 952 41.97 10.83 -19.99
CA LEU A 952 42.63 10.73 -21.29
C LEU A 952 43.84 9.79 -21.26
N ASN A 953 44.19 9.24 -22.43
CA ASN A 953 45.42 8.50 -22.60
C ASN A 953 46.62 9.48 -22.62
N PRO A 954 47.61 9.32 -21.74
CA PRO A 954 48.72 10.26 -21.60
C PRO A 954 49.63 10.33 -22.83
N ASN A 955 49.65 9.27 -23.65
CA ASN A 955 50.46 9.22 -24.87
C ASN A 955 49.71 9.73 -26.11
N ASN A 956 48.38 9.75 -26.05
CA ASN A 956 47.54 10.25 -27.14
C ASN A 956 46.19 10.76 -26.60
N PRO A 957 46.03 12.07 -26.38
CA PRO A 957 44.86 12.66 -25.74
C PRO A 957 43.61 12.67 -26.65
N ASP A 958 43.65 12.07 -27.84
CA ASP A 958 42.47 11.81 -28.67
C ASP A 958 41.80 10.46 -28.33
N PHE A 959 42.39 9.68 -27.42
CA PHE A 959 41.84 8.43 -26.89
C PHE A 959 41.65 8.54 -25.37
N LEU A 960 40.68 7.80 -24.84
CA LEU A 960 40.54 7.59 -23.40
C LEU A 960 41.66 6.67 -22.90
N ALA A 961 42.06 6.84 -21.63
CA ALA A 961 42.93 5.88 -20.97
C ALA A 961 42.23 4.51 -20.94
N SER A 962 42.97 3.42 -21.13
CA SER A 962 42.39 2.08 -21.20
C SER A 962 41.68 1.64 -19.91
N TYR A 963 42.04 2.25 -18.78
CA TYR A 963 41.39 2.04 -17.48
C TYR A 963 40.19 2.97 -17.26
N SER A 964 40.00 4.03 -18.05
CA SER A 964 38.91 4.97 -17.79
C SER A 964 37.58 4.30 -18.09
N ASN A 965 36.68 4.33 -17.11
CA ASN A 965 35.28 4.09 -17.36
C ASN A 965 34.69 5.13 -18.32
N TYR A 966 33.61 4.74 -19.01
CA TYR A 966 32.97 5.56 -20.02
C TYR A 966 31.47 5.26 -20.15
N SER A 967 30.70 6.22 -20.64
CA SER A 967 29.30 6.06 -21.02
C SER A 967 28.84 7.27 -21.81
N ALA A 968 28.18 7.04 -22.95
CA ALA A 968 27.61 8.10 -23.76
C ALA A 968 26.48 8.87 -23.05
N MET A 969 25.94 8.32 -21.95
CA MET A 969 24.83 8.90 -21.19
C MET A 969 25.24 9.44 -19.82
N HIS A 970 26.27 8.84 -19.20
CA HIS A 970 26.58 9.10 -17.79
C HIS A 970 27.96 9.72 -17.56
N ILE A 971 28.88 9.62 -18.53
CA ILE A 971 30.20 10.24 -18.40
C ILE A 971 30.27 11.43 -19.34
N ASP A 972 30.53 12.59 -18.77
CA ASP A 972 30.28 13.86 -19.43
C ASP A 972 31.40 14.27 -20.37
N LEU A 973 32.62 14.37 -19.86
CA LEU A 973 33.80 14.81 -20.60
C LEU A 973 35.07 14.11 -20.08
N ALA A 974 36.18 14.29 -20.79
CA ALA A 974 37.48 13.77 -20.35
C ALA A 974 38.47 14.87 -19.97
N ALA A 975 39.37 14.58 -19.03
CA ALA A 975 40.51 15.43 -18.69
C ALA A 975 41.78 14.58 -18.53
N ASP A 976 42.93 15.22 -18.39
CA ASP A 976 44.19 14.48 -18.19
C ASP A 976 44.13 13.74 -16.85
N GLY A 977 44.38 12.43 -16.84
CA GLY A 977 44.41 11.66 -15.60
C GLY A 977 45.80 11.27 -15.15
N GLN A 978 46.85 11.59 -15.92
CA GLN A 978 48.24 11.37 -15.49
C GLN A 978 48.91 12.70 -15.18
N VAL A 979 49.27 12.90 -13.92
CA VAL A 979 49.81 14.18 -13.43
C VAL A 979 50.94 13.95 -12.44
N ASP A 980 51.83 14.93 -12.29
CA ASP A 980 52.75 14.95 -11.14
C ASP A 980 52.04 15.62 -9.95
N ALA A 981 52.04 15.02 -8.77
CA ALA A 981 51.31 15.51 -7.59
C ALA A 981 52.14 15.39 -6.30
N PHE A 982 51.86 16.19 -5.27
CA PHE A 982 52.50 16.04 -3.96
C PHE A 982 52.03 14.75 -3.27
N VAL A 983 52.89 14.22 -2.41
CA VAL A 983 52.63 13.05 -1.56
C VAL A 983 53.02 13.44 -0.13
N PRO A 984 52.29 12.99 0.91
CA PRO A 984 52.55 13.39 2.29
C PRO A 984 54.00 13.20 2.71
N GLY A 985 54.57 14.22 3.35
CA GLY A 985 55.94 14.20 3.87
C GLY A 985 57.04 14.22 2.80
N GLN A 986 56.71 14.39 1.52
CA GLN A 986 57.68 14.53 0.43
C GLN A 986 57.75 15.97 -0.09
N THR A 987 58.96 16.42 -0.42
CA THR A 987 59.19 17.76 -0.99
C THR A 987 59.18 17.78 -2.52
N THR A 988 59.10 16.62 -3.17
CA THR A 988 59.09 16.47 -4.64
C THR A 988 57.82 15.77 -5.08
N MET A 989 57.22 16.25 -6.17
CA MET A 989 56.02 15.66 -6.75
C MET A 989 56.34 14.31 -7.40
N GLN A 990 55.37 13.39 -7.37
CA GLN A 990 55.43 12.04 -7.94
C GLN A 990 54.37 11.89 -9.02
N SER A 991 54.66 11.09 -10.06
CA SER A 991 53.68 10.79 -11.10
C SER A 991 52.56 9.92 -10.55
N GLN A 992 51.32 10.36 -10.78
CA GLN A 992 50.07 9.73 -10.38
C GLN A 992 49.19 9.52 -11.62
N SER A 993 48.35 8.49 -11.61
CA SER A 993 47.46 8.19 -12.74
C SER A 993 46.09 7.68 -12.31
N GLY A 994 45.02 8.18 -12.93
CA GLY A 994 43.65 7.78 -12.64
C GLY A 994 42.62 8.86 -12.97
N THR A 995 41.35 8.47 -13.11
CA THR A 995 40.21 9.41 -13.21
C THR A 995 40.10 10.32 -11.98
N SER A 996 40.61 9.87 -10.82
CA SER A 996 40.78 10.63 -9.57
C SER A 996 41.67 11.87 -9.71
N PHE A 997 42.48 11.97 -10.76
CA PHE A 997 43.27 13.16 -11.09
C PHE A 997 42.74 13.96 -12.29
N ALA A 998 41.80 13.37 -13.04
CA ALA A 998 41.08 14.06 -14.10
C ALA A 998 39.93 14.91 -13.55
N ALA A 999 39.13 14.35 -12.63
CA ALA A 999 38.04 15.05 -11.95
C ALA A 999 38.46 16.38 -11.29
N PRO A 1000 39.55 16.44 -10.47
CA PRO A 1000 39.95 17.69 -9.83
C PRO A 1000 40.41 18.77 -10.81
N GLN A 1001 40.82 18.43 -12.04
CA GLN A 1001 41.11 19.46 -13.06
C GLN A 1001 39.83 20.17 -13.52
N VAL A 1002 38.75 19.41 -13.68
CA VAL A 1002 37.45 19.96 -14.06
C VAL A 1002 36.81 20.70 -12.89
N ALA A 1003 36.96 20.18 -11.66
CA ALA A 1003 36.52 20.88 -10.44
C ALA A 1003 37.23 22.24 -10.29
N ARG A 1004 38.55 22.28 -10.50
CA ARG A 1004 39.32 23.53 -10.52
C ARG A 1004 38.86 24.46 -11.64
N ALA A 1005 38.64 23.95 -12.85
CA ALA A 1005 38.14 24.73 -13.98
C ALA A 1005 36.77 25.36 -13.64
N ALA A 1006 35.86 24.60 -13.06
CA ALA A 1006 34.56 25.10 -12.61
C ALA A 1006 34.70 26.18 -11.53
N ALA A 1007 35.59 25.98 -10.54
CA ALA A 1007 35.84 26.98 -9.49
C ALA A 1007 36.40 28.30 -10.05
N GLN A 1008 37.29 28.24 -11.05
CA GLN A 1008 37.78 29.44 -11.74
C GLN A 1008 36.67 30.15 -12.53
N LEU A 1009 35.73 29.41 -13.11
CA LEU A 1009 34.57 30.01 -13.77
C LEU A 1009 33.62 30.66 -12.75
N PHE A 1010 33.45 30.09 -11.56
CA PHE A 1010 32.67 30.74 -10.49
C PHE A 1010 33.36 31.98 -9.92
N ASP A 1011 34.69 31.99 -9.88
CA ASP A 1011 35.45 33.17 -9.45
C ASP A 1011 35.28 34.32 -10.44
N GLU A 1012 35.41 34.05 -11.75
CA GLU A 1012 35.23 35.06 -12.79
C GLU A 1012 33.76 35.46 -13.01
N PHE A 1013 32.82 34.52 -12.80
CA PHE A 1013 31.38 34.72 -12.94
C PHE A 1013 30.63 34.32 -11.66
N PRO A 1014 30.70 35.13 -10.58
CA PRO A 1014 30.08 34.78 -9.29
C PRO A 1014 28.55 34.62 -9.36
N ASP A 1015 27.91 35.27 -10.34
CA ASP A 1015 26.47 35.21 -10.62
C ASP A 1015 26.03 33.97 -11.39
N ALA A 1016 26.97 33.14 -11.88
CA ALA A 1016 26.65 31.93 -12.62
C ALA A 1016 26.08 30.83 -11.72
N SER A 1017 25.06 30.13 -12.20
CA SER A 1017 24.56 28.87 -11.61
C SER A 1017 25.48 27.69 -11.96
N ALA A 1018 25.50 26.62 -11.15
CA ALA A 1018 26.19 25.38 -11.55
C ALA A 1018 25.69 24.79 -12.86
N CYS A 1019 24.40 24.92 -13.17
CA CYS A 1019 23.87 24.49 -14.46
C CYS A 1019 24.56 25.25 -15.61
N ALA A 1020 24.67 26.59 -15.52
CA ALA A 1020 25.35 27.40 -16.54
C ALA A 1020 26.83 27.01 -16.67
N VAL A 1021 27.55 26.83 -15.56
CA VAL A 1021 28.96 26.43 -15.56
C VAL A 1021 29.14 25.02 -16.14
N ARG A 1022 28.31 24.06 -15.74
CA ARG A 1022 28.30 22.69 -16.28
C ARG A 1022 28.08 22.71 -17.78
N ASN A 1023 27.01 23.35 -18.26
CA ASN A 1023 26.69 23.41 -19.69
C ASN A 1023 27.79 24.09 -20.50
N ALA A 1024 28.40 25.15 -19.98
CA ALA A 1024 29.53 25.80 -20.62
C ALA A 1024 30.73 24.85 -20.78
N LEU A 1025 31.06 24.06 -19.75
CA LEU A 1025 32.14 23.06 -19.80
C LEU A 1025 31.85 21.93 -20.80
N LEU A 1026 30.59 21.48 -20.90
CA LEU A 1026 30.19 20.44 -21.86
C LEU A 1026 30.22 20.93 -23.31
N LEU A 1027 29.62 22.09 -23.57
CA LEU A 1027 29.53 22.69 -24.91
C LEU A 1027 30.90 23.12 -25.45
N ALA A 1028 31.80 23.54 -24.57
CA ALA A 1028 33.16 23.93 -24.92
C ALA A 1028 34.09 22.75 -25.22
N SER A 1029 33.69 21.52 -24.88
CA SER A 1029 34.60 20.38 -24.97
C SER A 1029 35.18 20.19 -26.38
N THR A 1030 36.49 19.94 -26.47
CA THR A 1030 37.15 19.63 -27.74
C THR A 1030 36.88 18.17 -28.09
N LYS A 1031 36.10 17.92 -29.14
CA LYS A 1031 35.76 16.56 -29.60
C LYS A 1031 37.01 15.72 -29.85
N LEU A 1032 36.99 14.50 -29.31
CA LEU A 1032 38.04 13.52 -29.56
C LEU A 1032 38.02 13.10 -31.04
N GLN A 1033 39.18 12.96 -31.66
CA GLN A 1033 39.29 12.59 -33.08
C GLN A 1033 39.20 11.07 -33.32
N SER A 1034 38.94 10.30 -32.26
CA SER A 1034 38.73 8.85 -32.31
C SER A 1034 37.26 8.50 -32.03
N ASP A 1035 36.90 7.23 -32.23
CA ASP A 1035 35.58 6.70 -31.89
C ASP A 1035 35.26 6.79 -30.38
N ASP A 1036 36.25 7.07 -29.52
CA ASP A 1036 36.00 7.34 -28.10
C ASP A 1036 35.17 8.61 -27.88
N SER A 1037 35.07 9.51 -28.88
CA SER A 1037 34.11 10.62 -28.85
C SER A 1037 32.66 10.15 -28.70
N LEU A 1038 32.32 8.92 -29.08
CA LEU A 1038 30.96 8.37 -28.92
C LEU A 1038 30.74 7.75 -27.53
N LYS A 1039 31.76 7.72 -26.68
CA LYS A 1039 31.72 7.12 -25.35
C LYS A 1039 31.51 8.14 -24.22
N LEU A 1040 31.35 9.42 -24.55
CA LEU A 1040 31.13 10.54 -23.62
C LEU A 1040 29.94 11.36 -24.09
N SER A 1041 29.18 11.96 -23.17
CA SER A 1041 28.03 12.83 -23.48
C SER A 1041 28.44 14.05 -24.31
N SER A 1042 29.48 14.76 -23.86
CA SER A 1042 30.05 15.89 -24.61
C SER A 1042 30.89 15.44 -25.81
N GLY A 1043 31.28 14.17 -25.86
CA GLY A 1043 32.20 13.60 -26.86
C GLY A 1043 33.61 14.17 -26.85
N GLY A 1044 33.97 15.00 -25.87
CA GLY A 1044 35.21 15.77 -25.91
C GLY A 1044 35.97 15.82 -24.60
N ARG A 1045 37.16 16.43 -24.68
CA ARG A 1045 38.00 16.77 -23.54
C ARG A 1045 37.80 18.22 -23.08
N LEU A 1046 38.09 18.48 -21.80
CA LEU A 1046 38.02 19.80 -21.18
C LEU A 1046 38.73 20.87 -22.03
N HIS A 1047 38.06 21.99 -22.27
CA HIS A 1047 38.63 23.17 -22.92
C HIS A 1047 38.15 24.45 -22.22
N TYR A 1048 38.97 24.94 -21.29
CA TYR A 1048 38.58 26.02 -20.37
C TYR A 1048 38.32 27.36 -21.06
N GLN A 1049 39.16 27.76 -22.02
CA GLN A 1049 39.03 29.09 -22.65
C GLN A 1049 37.69 29.25 -23.39
N ASP A 1050 37.21 28.19 -24.02
CA ASP A 1050 35.92 28.24 -24.71
C ASP A 1050 34.76 28.22 -23.73
N ALA A 1051 34.85 27.46 -22.62
CA ALA A 1051 33.83 27.46 -21.57
C ALA A 1051 33.67 28.86 -20.94
N ARG A 1052 34.81 29.51 -20.66
CA ARG A 1052 34.87 30.91 -20.22
C ARG A 1052 34.22 31.85 -21.24
N GLN A 1053 34.50 31.68 -22.52
CA GLN A 1053 33.94 32.52 -23.58
C GLN A 1053 32.43 32.32 -23.75
N ILE A 1054 31.92 31.09 -23.57
CA ILE A 1054 30.49 30.77 -23.57
C ILE A 1054 29.81 31.51 -22.41
N LEU A 1055 30.33 31.41 -21.19
CA LEU A 1055 29.78 32.13 -20.04
C LEU A 1055 29.85 33.65 -20.23
N TYR A 1056 30.98 34.18 -20.70
CA TYR A 1056 31.11 35.61 -20.99
C TYR A 1056 30.01 36.13 -21.93
N ASN A 1057 29.67 35.35 -22.96
CA ASN A 1057 28.64 35.69 -23.94
C ASN A 1057 27.19 35.38 -23.49
N THR A 1058 27.02 34.67 -22.37
CA THR A 1058 25.70 34.29 -21.84
C THR A 1058 25.07 35.48 -21.12
N ILE A 1059 23.85 35.89 -21.55
CA ILE A 1059 23.15 37.08 -21.08
C ILE A 1059 22.55 36.87 -19.67
N ASP A 1060 21.99 35.68 -19.42
CA ASP A 1060 21.46 35.29 -18.11
C ASP A 1060 22.16 33.99 -17.68
N ARG A 1061 23.02 34.08 -16.65
CA ARG A 1061 23.78 32.95 -16.10
C ARG A 1061 23.13 32.38 -14.85
N GLN A 1062 22.08 33.04 -14.34
CA GLN A 1062 21.39 32.70 -13.10
C GLN A 1062 20.32 31.64 -13.32
N THR A 1063 19.72 31.59 -14.51
CA THR A 1063 18.69 30.59 -14.83
C THR A 1063 19.27 29.39 -15.59
N CYS A 1064 18.80 28.19 -15.24
CA CYS A 1064 19.04 26.99 -16.03
C CYS A 1064 18.01 26.98 -17.17
N SER A 1065 18.32 27.67 -18.28
CA SER A 1065 17.50 27.60 -19.48
C SER A 1065 18.09 26.58 -20.45
N ASP A 1066 17.52 25.38 -20.50
CA ASP A 1066 17.69 24.45 -21.64
C ASP A 1066 16.99 24.95 -22.91
N ASN A 1067 16.27 26.07 -22.79
CA ASN A 1067 15.58 26.69 -23.91
C ASN A 1067 16.63 27.13 -24.94
N TYR A 1068 16.56 26.48 -26.10
CA TYR A 1068 17.42 26.61 -27.27
C TYR A 1068 18.71 25.77 -27.27
N VAL A 1069 18.57 24.44 -27.33
CA VAL A 1069 19.46 23.66 -28.20
C VAL A 1069 19.11 23.99 -29.66
N LEU A 1070 19.72 25.05 -30.21
CA LEU A 1070 19.90 25.15 -31.66
C LEU A 1070 21.03 24.19 -32.04
N SER A 1071 20.76 22.89 -32.11
CA SER A 1071 21.74 21.97 -32.71
C SER A 1071 21.79 22.26 -34.21
N GLN A 1072 22.73 23.09 -34.67
CA GLN A 1072 23.06 23.16 -36.09
C GLN A 1072 23.77 21.87 -36.52
N GLU A 1073 23.03 20.80 -36.77
CA GLU A 1073 23.56 19.69 -37.55
C GLU A 1073 23.50 20.09 -39.03
N ARG A 1074 24.67 20.29 -39.65
CA ARG A 1074 24.79 20.49 -41.10
C ARG A 1074 24.42 19.19 -41.80
N ILE A 1075 23.37 19.23 -42.60
CA ILE A 1075 23.15 18.21 -43.63
C ILE A 1075 23.88 18.75 -44.88
N TYR A 1076 25.05 18.16 -45.19
CA TYR A 1076 26.01 18.50 -46.25
C TYR A 1076 25.53 19.34 -47.45
N ASP A 1077 26.39 20.29 -47.89
CA ASP A 1077 26.56 20.58 -49.33
C ASP A 1077 28.04 20.45 -49.71
N SER A 1078 28.24 19.89 -50.90
CA SER A 1078 29.47 19.75 -51.65
C SER A 1078 30.04 21.11 -52.10
N ALA A 1079 31.35 21.25 -51.88
CA ALA A 1079 32.31 22.03 -52.67
C ALA A 1079 32.82 23.40 -52.18
N HIS A 1080 32.25 24.12 -51.22
CA HIS A 1080 32.80 25.43 -50.81
C HIS A 1080 32.97 25.60 -49.30
N GLU A 1081 34.21 25.91 -48.88
CA GLU A 1081 34.59 26.28 -47.51
C GLU A 1081 34.00 27.65 -47.11
N GLU A 1082 33.49 27.71 -45.86
CA GLU A 1082 33.48 28.87 -44.96
C GLU A 1082 32.62 30.15 -45.20
N GLU A 1083 31.56 30.17 -46.03
CA GLU A 1083 30.62 31.32 -46.02
C GLU A 1083 29.25 30.98 -45.43
N HIS A 1084 29.00 31.43 -44.19
CA HIS A 1084 27.68 31.39 -43.56
C HIS A 1084 26.73 32.36 -44.27
N LEU A 1085 25.56 31.90 -44.73
CA LEU A 1085 24.54 32.77 -45.33
C LEU A 1085 23.63 33.41 -44.27
N LEU A 1086 23.36 32.67 -43.19
CA LEU A 1086 22.40 33.02 -42.14
C LEU A 1086 23.00 32.87 -40.74
N TRP A 1087 22.96 33.95 -39.96
CA TRP A 1087 23.24 33.97 -38.53
C TRP A 1087 21.93 33.93 -37.74
N LEU A 1088 21.95 33.16 -36.64
CA LEU A 1088 20.82 33.00 -35.71
C LEU A 1088 21.24 33.50 -34.33
N SER A 1089 20.43 34.33 -33.71
CA SER A 1089 20.62 34.72 -32.31
C SER A 1089 19.38 34.32 -31.53
N PRO A 1090 19.48 33.44 -30.52
CA PRO A 1090 18.32 33.10 -29.71
C PRO A 1090 17.92 34.34 -28.89
N ASN A 1091 16.63 34.69 -28.90
CA ASN A 1091 16.04 35.61 -27.94
C ASN A 1091 15.19 34.76 -26.96
N PRO A 1092 15.77 34.27 -25.86
CA PRO A 1092 15.22 33.08 -25.21
C PRO A 1092 13.97 33.24 -24.35
N SER A 1093 13.39 34.43 -24.21
CA SER A 1093 12.36 34.66 -23.18
C SER A 1093 10.92 34.74 -23.69
N GLN A 1094 10.68 34.79 -25.01
CA GLN A 1094 9.33 35.07 -25.56
C GLN A 1094 8.95 34.27 -26.83
N GLY A 1095 9.65 33.17 -27.13
CA GLY A 1095 9.36 32.40 -28.34
C GLY A 1095 9.70 33.14 -29.63
N GLN A 1096 10.69 34.03 -29.62
CA GLN A 1096 11.16 34.77 -30.80
C GLN A 1096 12.58 34.36 -31.19
N ILE A 1097 12.91 34.43 -32.48
CA ILE A 1097 14.27 34.22 -32.98
C ILE A 1097 14.69 35.39 -33.86
N ARG A 1098 15.95 35.83 -33.75
CA ARG A 1098 16.51 36.82 -34.68
C ARG A 1098 17.31 36.11 -35.77
N LEU A 1099 16.89 36.35 -36.99
CA LEU A 1099 17.57 35.95 -38.22
C LEU A 1099 18.40 37.12 -38.75
N GLN A 1100 19.63 36.87 -39.17
CA GLN A 1100 20.47 37.88 -39.81
C GLN A 1100 21.17 37.30 -41.04
N SER A 1101 20.99 37.95 -42.19
CA SER A 1101 21.71 37.64 -43.41
C SER A 1101 23.07 38.34 -43.37
N LEU A 1102 24.10 37.60 -43.74
CA LEU A 1102 25.48 38.08 -43.70
C LEU A 1102 25.90 38.71 -45.04
N ASN A 1103 25.33 38.26 -46.16
CA ASN A 1103 25.80 38.59 -47.52
C ASN A 1103 24.69 39.08 -48.47
N GLY A 1104 23.77 39.93 -48.01
CA GLY A 1104 22.70 40.53 -48.85
C GLY A 1104 21.37 39.76 -48.80
N PRO A 1105 20.44 39.94 -49.75
CA PRO A 1105 19.10 39.35 -49.68
C PRO A 1105 19.15 37.83 -49.66
N LEU A 1106 18.42 37.21 -48.74
CA LEU A 1106 18.42 35.76 -48.49
C LEU A 1106 16.99 35.24 -48.36
N MET A 1107 16.62 34.23 -49.14
CA MET A 1107 15.35 33.55 -48.95
C MET A 1107 15.47 32.52 -47.83
N VAL A 1108 14.59 32.58 -46.83
CA VAL A 1108 14.55 31.64 -45.71
C VAL A 1108 13.20 30.94 -45.67
N ARG A 1109 13.20 29.62 -45.47
CA ARG A 1109 12.02 28.79 -45.26
C ARG A 1109 12.17 27.93 -44.02
N ILE A 1110 11.08 27.81 -43.27
CA ILE A 1110 10.94 26.88 -42.16
C ILE A 1110 10.04 25.74 -42.63
N LEU A 1111 10.58 24.53 -42.61
CA LEU A 1111 9.92 23.31 -43.08
C LEU A 1111 9.70 22.37 -41.90
N SER A 1112 8.55 21.72 -41.82
CA SER A 1112 8.41 20.52 -40.98
C SER A 1112 9.07 19.31 -41.63
N LEU A 1113 9.29 18.23 -40.86
CA LEU A 1113 9.90 17.00 -41.37
C LEU A 1113 9.10 16.30 -42.49
N ASP A 1114 7.79 16.53 -42.58
CA ASP A 1114 6.95 16.07 -43.70
C ASP A 1114 7.07 16.96 -44.96
N GLY A 1115 7.96 17.97 -44.93
CA GLY A 1115 8.27 18.85 -46.04
C GLY A 1115 7.30 20.01 -46.24
N LYS A 1116 6.34 20.22 -45.33
CA LYS A 1116 5.45 21.40 -45.41
C LYS A 1116 6.19 22.67 -45.01
N VAL A 1117 6.06 23.70 -45.84
CA VAL A 1117 6.57 25.04 -45.54
C VAL A 1117 5.63 25.69 -44.52
N TRP A 1118 6.14 25.94 -43.33
CA TRP A 1118 5.42 26.68 -42.28
C TRP A 1118 5.50 28.18 -42.51
N GLN A 1119 6.70 28.69 -42.82
CA GLN A 1119 6.90 30.10 -43.13
C GLN A 1119 8.00 30.28 -44.17
N GLN A 1120 7.84 31.28 -45.03
CA GLN A 1120 8.82 31.69 -46.02
C GLN A 1120 8.94 33.21 -45.99
N LEU A 1121 10.17 33.72 -46.01
CA LEU A 1121 10.44 35.16 -46.06
C LEU A 1121 11.72 35.48 -46.83
N GLU A 1122 11.82 36.72 -47.28
CA GLU A 1122 13.03 37.27 -47.89
C GLU A 1122 13.70 38.22 -46.90
N LEU A 1123 14.87 37.82 -46.42
CA LEU A 1123 15.63 38.52 -45.38
C LEU A 1123 16.65 39.46 -46.03
N GLN A 1124 16.47 40.77 -45.85
CA GLN A 1124 17.35 41.78 -46.45
C GLN A 1124 18.60 42.05 -45.59
N THR A 1125 18.45 42.10 -44.27
CA THR A 1125 19.56 42.34 -43.31
C THR A 1125 19.36 41.53 -42.03
N SER A 1126 18.47 41.95 -41.14
CA SER A 1126 18.06 41.15 -39.97
C SER A 1126 16.58 41.29 -39.70
N GLN A 1127 15.93 40.22 -39.26
CA GLN A 1127 14.53 40.20 -38.91
C GLN A 1127 14.30 39.29 -37.71
N THR A 1128 13.43 39.73 -36.79
CA THR A 1128 12.95 38.87 -35.71
C THR A 1128 11.68 38.17 -36.15
N LEU A 1129 11.61 36.86 -35.90
CA LEU A 1129 10.45 36.02 -36.12
C LEU A 1129 9.83 35.62 -34.79
N ASP A 1130 8.51 35.69 -34.71
CA ASP A 1130 7.75 35.11 -33.62
C ASP A 1130 7.40 33.65 -33.95
N LEU A 1131 7.87 32.75 -33.10
CA LEU A 1131 7.68 31.32 -33.19
C LEU A 1131 6.66 30.81 -32.17
N SER A 1132 5.98 31.68 -31.42
CA SER A 1132 4.96 31.28 -30.43
C SER A 1132 3.90 30.35 -31.01
N ALA A 1133 3.49 30.58 -32.26
CA ALA A 1133 2.50 29.77 -32.97
C ALA A 1133 3.04 28.48 -33.63
N LEU A 1134 4.37 28.24 -33.60
CA LEU A 1134 4.97 27.02 -34.13
C LEU A 1134 4.78 25.86 -33.13
N PRO A 1135 4.22 24.70 -33.48
CA PRO A 1135 4.11 23.57 -32.55
C PRO A 1135 5.48 23.04 -32.07
N ALA A 1136 5.49 22.31 -30.96
CA ALA A 1136 6.64 21.50 -30.58
C ALA A 1136 6.92 20.43 -31.66
N GLY A 1137 8.18 20.26 -32.05
CA GLY A 1137 8.58 19.36 -33.11
C GLY A 1137 9.94 19.69 -33.73
N MET A 1138 10.35 18.86 -34.69
CA MET A 1138 11.58 19.06 -35.46
C MET A 1138 11.28 19.75 -36.79
N TYR A 1139 12.12 20.73 -37.12
CA TYR A 1139 11.99 21.58 -38.30
C TYR A 1139 13.32 21.68 -39.05
N LEU A 1140 13.25 21.96 -40.35
CA LEU A 1140 14.40 22.26 -41.19
C LEU A 1140 14.32 23.72 -41.64
N ILE A 1141 15.39 24.46 -41.46
CA ILE A 1141 15.55 25.80 -42.03
C ILE A 1141 16.34 25.70 -43.30
N GLU A 1142 15.68 26.01 -44.40
CA GLU A 1142 16.29 26.16 -45.71
C GLU A 1142 16.60 27.65 -45.93
N SER A 1143 17.84 27.97 -46.28
CA SER A 1143 18.23 29.32 -46.68
C SER A 1143 18.92 29.30 -48.05
N ARG A 1144 18.48 30.18 -48.95
CA ARG A 1144 18.91 30.20 -50.35
C ARG A 1144 19.27 31.60 -50.80
N GLN A 1145 20.45 31.71 -51.39
CA GLN A 1145 20.93 32.91 -52.05
C GLN A 1145 21.54 32.52 -53.40
N ASN A 1146 20.93 32.96 -54.50
CA ASN A 1146 21.27 32.52 -55.86
C ASN A 1146 21.22 30.98 -55.99
N ASP A 1147 22.31 30.35 -56.41
CA ASP A 1147 22.46 28.90 -56.56
C ASP A 1147 22.95 28.19 -55.29
N ARG A 1148 23.19 28.92 -54.19
CA ARG A 1148 23.67 28.34 -52.92
C ARG A 1148 22.50 28.01 -52.00
N LEU A 1149 22.55 26.82 -51.42
CA LEU A 1149 21.54 26.29 -50.50
C LEU A 1149 22.20 25.87 -49.18
N GLN A 1150 21.65 26.32 -48.05
CA GLN A 1150 22.08 25.90 -46.73
C GLN A 1150 20.87 25.40 -45.93
N VAL A 1151 20.96 24.18 -45.39
CA VAL A 1151 19.92 23.57 -44.56
C VAL A 1151 20.42 23.36 -43.14
N GLN A 1152 19.61 23.72 -42.15
CA GLN A 1152 19.88 23.55 -40.73
C GLN A 1152 18.71 22.86 -40.02
N LYS A 1153 19.00 21.90 -39.14
CA LYS A 1153 18.00 21.22 -38.31
C LYS A 1153 17.71 22.02 -37.04
N TRP A 1154 16.43 22.21 -36.73
CA TRP A 1154 15.95 22.87 -35.51
C TRP A 1154 15.03 21.92 -34.74
N ILE A 1155 15.10 21.97 -33.42
CA ILE A 1155 14.20 21.25 -32.52
C ILE A 1155 13.52 22.29 -31.64
N LYS A 1156 12.18 22.38 -31.73
CA LYS A 1156 11.36 23.15 -30.80
C LYS A 1156 10.76 22.16 -29.80
N GLN A 1157 11.16 22.25 -28.54
CA GLN A 1157 10.57 21.44 -27.47
C GLN A 1157 9.27 22.06 -26.98
#